data_AF-A0A958VBG3-F1
#
_entry.id   AF-A0A958VBG3-F1
#
_cell.length_a   1.000
_cell.length_b   1.000
_cell.length_c   1.000
_cell.angle_alpha   90.00
_cell.angle_beta   90.00
_cell.angle_gamma   90.00
#
_symmetry.space_group_name_H-M   'P 1'
#
loop_
_entity.id
_entity.type
_entity.pdbx_description
1 polymer ?
#
loop_
_entity_poly.entity_id
_entity_poly.type
_entity_poly.pdbx_seq_one_letter_code
_entity_poly.pdbx_strand_id
1 'polypeptide(L)'
;MKFYFLLGILSLSYSFSQDSKKLLTLFGDDFVQMDPKLNYVERLPDNAKIFTSYVWVKEPSIYRMDTTGISNQREYLRFREDLNKYGPESFKFFKKEYVSQNDYWDFIEFVQDSIYREYIYRNNDPTGNGELPQKLLAEMLKFDEKKAQAANYSSKKMDVSDPDFNRRIFSFDYGFDWRKKIDYGLYLPLISSLTLRPYERMDRQKDDDHRKIIYKYDEYPEGINVYPDQSVWAKESRYPNDIHAYLSKFYYLTNNSDPAQGLSGNQIKAYLNYVELELQKKIDQKKLPFHVEVSLPEQNEIDQGEGSEYITDMHIYFDNLDMNSYWQITNGEYYKFLTWVKDSIIRERFIREGESFVQTETLAELLDYQNVFYDESNMQWTEFDPSDLAFCRELFDFNWKKDWRSILPSGAKEQEQLLGSLQPYGQKFEFNGDLPVENIDPNRIFYRYYWKDWGAMSNEVGMKKNGDQNYFEFLDDNWENRRKDRDLGYGVFSNDDLSRFNIREIINVYPGLRCRECNSICIDQHGDIYGDELIGKCDKCVNFGEPVTKEGIYDFKSNPDGLVQNLTYDQAIAFYHWSYVKGFRTPDESPIPEFYCPSVDEFEKVQKGEKIPVKNIKVEYPTPLFRYVVHVYPKK
;
A
#
# COMPACT_ATOMS: atom_id res chain seq x y z
N MET A 1 41.64 -54.63 -10.42
CA MET A 1 40.70 -54.11 -9.40
C MET A 1 41.05 -52.69 -8.95
N LYS A 2 42.29 -52.38 -8.49
CA LYS A 2 42.69 -51.01 -8.11
C LYS A 2 42.53 -49.94 -9.20
N PHE A 3 42.76 -50.28 -10.48
CA PHE A 3 42.61 -49.33 -11.60
C PHE A 3 41.15 -48.92 -11.86
N TYR A 4 40.22 -49.87 -11.79
CA TYR A 4 38.77 -49.61 -11.91
C TYR A 4 38.23 -48.80 -10.71
N PHE A 5 38.78 -49.00 -9.52
CA PHE A 5 38.44 -48.20 -8.34
C PHE A 5 38.89 -46.74 -8.48
N LEU A 6 40.12 -46.52 -8.99
CA LEU A 6 40.63 -45.17 -9.27
C LEU A 6 39.86 -44.46 -10.38
N LEU A 7 39.50 -45.18 -11.46
CA LEU A 7 38.63 -44.67 -12.53
C LEU A 7 37.23 -44.29 -12.01
N GLY A 8 36.66 -45.09 -11.10
CA GLY A 8 35.39 -44.79 -10.46
C GLY A 8 35.43 -43.57 -9.54
N ILE A 9 36.51 -43.38 -8.79
CA ILE A 9 36.70 -42.16 -7.96
C ILE A 9 36.85 -40.93 -8.85
N LEU A 10 37.67 -41.01 -9.91
CA LEU A 10 37.87 -39.90 -10.85
C LEU A 10 36.58 -39.53 -11.60
N SER A 11 35.76 -40.51 -12.01
CA SER A 11 34.48 -40.23 -12.67
C SER A 11 33.46 -39.60 -11.72
N LEU A 12 33.41 -40.02 -10.46
CA LEU A 12 32.57 -39.41 -9.42
C LEU A 12 33.00 -37.97 -9.13
N SER A 13 34.30 -37.73 -8.95
CA SER A 13 34.84 -36.37 -8.75
C SER A 13 34.59 -35.46 -9.95
N TYR A 14 34.68 -35.99 -11.17
CA TYR A 14 34.42 -35.22 -12.39
C TYR A 14 32.94 -34.86 -12.54
N SER A 15 32.02 -35.81 -12.28
CA SER A 15 30.58 -35.56 -12.30
C SER A 15 30.19 -34.50 -11.25
N PHE A 16 30.72 -34.64 -10.03
CA PHE A 16 30.47 -33.70 -8.95
C PHE A 16 30.96 -32.27 -9.28
N SER A 17 32.14 -32.16 -9.92
CA SER A 17 32.68 -30.87 -10.38
C SER A 17 31.82 -30.24 -11.49
N GLN A 18 31.30 -31.03 -12.44
CA GLN A 18 30.41 -30.51 -13.47
C GLN A 18 29.07 -30.04 -12.91
N ASP A 19 28.50 -30.78 -11.97
CA ASP A 19 27.21 -30.45 -11.37
C ASP A 19 27.31 -29.22 -10.44
N SER A 20 28.40 -29.09 -9.69
CA SER A 20 28.73 -27.86 -8.96
C SER A 20 28.77 -26.63 -9.87
N LYS A 21 29.44 -26.73 -11.03
CA LYS A 21 29.48 -25.63 -12.02
C LYS A 21 28.09 -25.28 -12.54
N LYS A 22 27.25 -26.28 -12.84
CA LYS A 22 25.86 -26.05 -13.30
C LYS A 22 25.01 -25.39 -12.24
N LEU A 23 25.18 -25.76 -10.96
CA LEU A 23 24.50 -25.13 -9.82
C LEU A 23 24.98 -23.69 -9.62
N LEU A 24 26.29 -23.43 -9.66
CA LEU A 24 26.82 -22.06 -9.62
C LEU A 24 26.28 -21.19 -10.76
N THR A 25 26.20 -21.74 -11.98
CA THR A 25 25.57 -21.04 -13.13
C THR A 25 24.06 -20.86 -12.95
N LEU A 26 23.40 -21.69 -12.14
CA LEU A 26 21.96 -21.56 -11.85
C LEU A 26 21.69 -20.47 -10.82
N PHE A 27 22.47 -20.42 -9.75
CA PHE A 27 22.30 -19.47 -8.65
C PHE A 27 22.85 -18.08 -9.00
N GLY A 28 23.88 -18.00 -9.85
CA GLY A 28 24.46 -16.73 -10.29
C GLY A 28 25.38 -16.09 -9.24
N ASP A 29 25.75 -14.84 -9.48
CA ASP A 29 26.72 -14.10 -8.66
C ASP A 29 26.14 -13.63 -7.32
N ASP A 30 24.83 -13.76 -7.13
CA ASP A 30 24.10 -13.40 -5.91
C ASP A 30 24.41 -14.30 -4.70
N PHE A 31 25.09 -15.43 -4.93
CA PHE A 31 25.33 -16.44 -3.90
C PHE A 31 26.82 -16.66 -3.64
N VAL A 32 27.16 -16.97 -2.38
CA VAL A 32 28.46 -17.53 -1.97
C VAL A 32 28.28 -19.01 -1.70
N GLN A 33 29.10 -19.84 -2.32
CA GLN A 33 29.16 -21.25 -1.97
C GLN A 33 29.90 -21.42 -0.64
N MET A 34 29.26 -22.10 0.31
CA MET A 34 29.78 -22.38 1.65
C MET A 34 30.26 -23.83 1.80
N ASP A 35 30.96 -24.12 2.90
CA ASP A 35 31.27 -25.50 3.27
C ASP A 35 29.99 -26.19 3.79
N PRO A 36 29.51 -27.29 3.15
CA PRO A 36 28.35 -28.04 3.61
C PRO A 36 28.56 -28.73 4.96
N LYS A 37 29.79 -28.76 5.50
CA LYS A 37 30.11 -29.40 6.79
C LYS A 37 30.00 -28.47 8.00
N LEU A 38 29.61 -27.22 7.82
CA LEU A 38 29.45 -26.30 8.95
C LEU A 38 28.36 -26.79 9.88
N ASN A 39 28.77 -27.07 11.11
CA ASN A 39 27.91 -27.61 12.15
C ASN A 39 26.93 -26.55 12.64
N TYR A 40 25.69 -26.99 12.82
CA TYR A 40 24.58 -26.28 13.44
C TYR A 40 24.96 -25.74 14.82
N VAL A 41 24.68 -24.47 15.09
CA VAL A 41 24.90 -23.87 16.41
C VAL A 41 23.70 -24.13 17.33
N GLU A 42 23.90 -24.92 18.39
CA GLU A 42 22.81 -25.27 19.34
C GLU A 42 22.44 -24.13 20.33
N ARG A 43 23.19 -23.02 20.37
CA ARG A 43 23.04 -21.95 21.37
C ARG A 43 22.75 -20.59 20.73
N LEU A 44 21.77 -19.86 21.27
CA LEU A 44 21.45 -18.49 20.86
C LEU A 44 22.64 -17.55 21.08
N PRO A 45 22.86 -16.57 20.19
CA PRO A 45 23.71 -15.42 20.50
C PRO A 45 23.22 -14.72 21.78
N ASP A 46 24.13 -14.27 22.64
CA ASP A 46 23.78 -13.68 23.94
C ASP A 46 22.94 -12.38 23.81
N ASN A 47 22.88 -11.77 22.63
CA ASN A 47 22.15 -10.54 22.32
C ASN A 47 20.91 -10.75 21.41
N ALA A 48 20.54 -11.99 21.11
CA ALA A 48 19.42 -12.29 20.22
C ALA A 48 18.07 -11.91 20.88
N LYS A 49 17.21 -11.22 20.13
CA LYS A 49 15.82 -10.92 20.52
C LYS A 49 14.91 -12.02 20.01
N ILE A 50 14.03 -12.52 20.88
CA ILE A 50 13.02 -13.50 20.50
C ILE A 50 11.70 -12.78 20.19
N PHE A 51 11.23 -12.89 18.95
CA PHE A 51 9.88 -12.55 18.50
C PHE A 51 9.05 -13.83 18.48
N THR A 52 8.38 -14.16 19.58
CA THR A 52 7.49 -15.32 19.58
C THR A 52 6.24 -14.99 18.75
N SER A 53 5.93 -15.79 17.72
CA SER A 53 4.60 -15.77 17.11
C SER A 53 3.58 -16.18 18.18
N TYR A 54 2.45 -15.45 18.28
CA TYR A 54 1.48 -15.60 19.35
C TYR A 54 0.62 -16.85 19.14
N VAL A 55 1.19 -18.04 19.31
CA VAL A 55 0.40 -19.26 19.48
C VAL A 55 0.13 -19.44 20.97
N TRP A 56 -1.14 -19.56 21.35
CA TRP A 56 -1.65 -19.71 22.72
C TRP A 56 -1.09 -20.91 23.48
N VAL A 57 0.19 -20.86 23.84
CA VAL A 57 0.88 -21.88 24.63
C VAL A 57 1.46 -21.20 25.86
N LYS A 58 1.16 -21.77 27.02
CA LYS A 58 1.44 -21.21 28.36
C LYS A 58 2.93 -21.05 28.70
N GLU A 59 3.82 -21.42 27.79
CA GLU A 59 5.27 -21.24 27.87
C GLU A 59 5.78 -20.93 26.45
N PRO A 60 6.76 -20.02 26.27
CA PRO A 60 7.43 -19.80 24.99
C PRO A 60 8.33 -21.02 24.68
N SER A 61 7.72 -22.18 24.44
CA SER A 61 8.41 -23.32 23.89
C SER A 61 8.54 -23.06 22.40
N ILE A 62 9.71 -22.54 21.99
CA ILE A 62 10.15 -22.57 20.58
C ILE A 62 9.97 -24.02 20.11
N TYR A 63 8.93 -24.29 19.33
CA TYR A 63 8.65 -25.64 18.86
C TYR A 63 9.81 -26.12 18.00
N ARG A 64 9.95 -27.44 17.87
CA ARG A 64 11.02 -28.10 17.09
C ARG A 64 10.99 -27.79 15.58
N MET A 65 10.13 -26.86 15.15
CA MET A 65 9.93 -26.38 13.78
C MET A 65 9.69 -24.86 13.71
N ASP A 66 9.86 -24.14 14.83
CA ASP A 66 9.73 -22.69 14.86
C ASP A 66 11.06 -22.06 14.43
N THR A 67 11.19 -21.85 13.13
CA THR A 67 12.31 -21.11 12.52
C THR A 67 12.09 -19.60 12.53
N THR A 68 10.97 -19.14 13.08
CA THR A 68 10.47 -17.79 12.90
C THR A 68 10.31 -17.12 14.25
N GLY A 69 11.40 -16.53 14.73
CA GLY A 69 11.27 -15.73 15.94
C GLY A 69 12.55 -15.30 16.60
N ILE A 70 13.70 -15.36 15.93
CA ILE A 70 14.94 -14.87 16.53
C ILE A 70 15.53 -13.86 15.57
N SER A 71 15.70 -12.63 16.04
CA SER A 71 16.57 -11.68 15.37
C SER A 71 17.81 -11.43 16.18
N ASN A 72 18.93 -11.23 15.49
CA ASN A 72 20.11 -10.64 16.09
C ASN A 72 20.29 -9.24 15.51
N GLN A 73 19.92 -8.22 16.32
CA GLN A 73 19.96 -6.79 16.02
C GLN A 73 19.14 -6.36 14.80
N ARG A 74 19.48 -6.85 13.60
CA ARG A 74 18.90 -6.46 12.31
C ARG A 74 18.45 -7.61 11.43
N GLU A 75 18.81 -8.85 11.75
CA GLU A 75 18.59 -9.98 10.84
C GLU A 75 17.82 -11.11 11.50
N TYR A 76 16.86 -11.67 10.78
CA TYR A 76 16.22 -12.92 11.16
C TYR A 76 17.21 -14.08 11.03
N LEU A 77 17.28 -14.88 12.09
CA LEU A 77 18.15 -16.03 12.19
C LEU A 77 17.35 -17.32 12.23
N ARG A 78 17.92 -18.34 11.60
CA ARG A 78 17.52 -19.71 11.86
C ARG A 78 18.09 -20.18 13.17
N PHE A 79 17.25 -20.83 13.97
CA PHE A 79 17.66 -21.38 15.26
C PHE A 79 17.41 -22.87 15.42
N ARG A 80 16.33 -23.40 14.83
CA ARG A 80 16.03 -24.83 14.86
C ARG A 80 15.28 -25.29 13.63
N GLU A 81 15.93 -26.11 12.81
CA GLU A 81 15.25 -26.95 11.82
C GLU A 81 16.13 -28.19 11.58
N ASP A 82 15.55 -29.38 11.68
CA ASP A 82 16.29 -30.63 11.45
C ASP A 82 16.33 -30.94 9.95
N LEU A 83 17.27 -30.32 9.24
CA LEU A 83 17.50 -30.60 7.83
C LEU A 83 18.18 -31.95 7.56
N ASN A 84 18.59 -32.69 8.61
CA ASN A 84 19.29 -33.96 8.45
C ASN A 84 18.41 -35.07 7.84
N LYS A 85 17.12 -34.82 7.59
CA LYS A 85 16.18 -35.79 6.99
C LYS A 85 16.61 -36.28 5.59
N TYR A 86 17.41 -35.51 4.85
CA TYR A 86 17.88 -35.87 3.50
C TYR A 86 19.29 -36.49 3.44
N GLY A 87 19.98 -36.62 4.58
CA GLY A 87 21.38 -37.05 4.61
C GLY A 87 22.35 -35.88 4.48
N PRO A 88 23.63 -36.13 4.11
CA PRO A 88 24.64 -35.07 4.06
C PRO A 88 24.37 -34.10 2.92
N GLU A 89 24.47 -32.81 3.23
CA GLU A 89 24.45 -31.72 2.25
C GLU A 89 25.58 -31.91 1.22
N SER A 90 25.24 -31.82 -0.07
CA SER A 90 26.21 -31.82 -1.16
C SER A 90 26.78 -30.44 -1.42
N PHE A 91 25.92 -29.42 -1.36
CA PHE A 91 26.31 -28.03 -1.56
C PHE A 91 25.48 -27.13 -0.66
N LYS A 92 26.06 -26.00 -0.26
CA LYS A 92 25.40 -24.95 0.51
C LYS A 92 25.70 -23.61 -0.15
N PHE A 93 24.67 -22.77 -0.32
CA PHE A 93 24.79 -21.46 -0.95
C PHE A 93 24.09 -20.40 -0.11
N PHE A 94 24.79 -19.32 0.21
CA PHE A 94 24.27 -18.20 0.97
C PHE A 94 23.98 -17.02 0.06
N LYS A 95 22.77 -16.46 0.15
CA LYS A 95 22.39 -15.25 -0.59
C LYS A 95 23.08 -14.04 0.04
N LYS A 96 23.94 -13.37 -0.74
CA LYS A 96 24.82 -12.27 -0.28
C LYS A 96 24.04 -11.06 0.21
N GLU A 97 23.17 -10.57 -0.65
CA GLU A 97 22.34 -9.39 -0.45
C GLU A 97 21.04 -9.75 0.28
N TYR A 98 20.48 -8.81 1.02
CA TYR A 98 19.13 -8.96 1.57
C TYR A 98 18.12 -9.28 0.47
N VAL A 99 17.05 -10.00 0.84
CA VAL A 99 15.91 -10.17 -0.07
C VAL A 99 15.36 -8.79 -0.38
N SER A 100 15.34 -8.46 -1.67
CA SER A 100 14.90 -7.14 -2.12
C SER A 100 13.37 -7.02 -2.09
N GLN A 101 12.89 -5.78 -2.10
CA GLN A 101 11.48 -5.47 -2.25
C GLN A 101 10.92 -6.08 -3.53
N ASN A 102 11.67 -6.06 -4.64
CA ASN A 102 11.28 -6.69 -5.90
C ASN A 102 11.15 -8.22 -5.78
N ASP A 103 12.13 -8.88 -5.16
CA ASP A 103 12.08 -10.33 -4.96
C ASP A 103 10.82 -10.74 -4.17
N TYR A 104 10.47 -9.94 -3.16
CA TYR A 104 9.28 -10.21 -2.34
C TYR A 104 7.97 -9.83 -3.07
N TRP A 105 7.95 -8.78 -3.88
CA TRP A 105 6.80 -8.45 -4.74
C TRP A 105 6.52 -9.52 -5.77
N ASP A 106 7.54 -10.12 -6.39
CA ASP A 106 7.36 -11.26 -7.30
C ASP A 106 6.62 -12.43 -6.61
N PHE A 107 6.91 -12.65 -5.32
CA PHE A 107 6.19 -13.62 -4.50
C PHE A 107 4.74 -13.20 -4.24
N ILE A 108 4.48 -11.94 -3.85
CA ILE A 108 3.11 -11.44 -3.63
C ILE A 108 2.29 -11.54 -4.93
N GLU A 109 2.84 -11.12 -6.05
CA GLU A 109 2.19 -11.20 -7.37
C GLU A 109 1.86 -12.65 -7.74
N PHE A 110 2.76 -13.59 -7.46
CA PHE A 110 2.48 -15.01 -7.65
C PHE A 110 1.30 -15.49 -6.80
N VAL A 111 1.26 -15.12 -5.51
CA VAL A 111 0.16 -15.51 -4.60
C VAL A 111 -1.15 -14.86 -5.04
N GLN A 112 -1.13 -13.58 -5.36
CA GLN A 112 -2.29 -12.83 -5.83
C GLN A 112 -2.84 -13.41 -7.14
N ASP A 113 -1.98 -13.66 -8.13
CA ASP A 113 -2.37 -14.28 -9.41
C ASP A 113 -2.98 -15.66 -9.19
N SER A 114 -2.41 -16.45 -8.26
CA SER A 114 -2.94 -17.76 -7.88
C SER A 114 -4.36 -17.67 -7.29
N ILE A 115 -4.58 -16.71 -6.40
CA ILE A 115 -5.90 -16.48 -5.78
C ILE A 115 -6.90 -16.01 -6.84
N TYR A 116 -6.51 -15.08 -7.72
CA TYR A 116 -7.40 -14.54 -8.75
C TYR A 116 -7.82 -15.64 -9.71
N ARG A 117 -6.88 -16.48 -10.15
CA ARG A 117 -7.18 -17.67 -10.95
C ARG A 117 -8.14 -18.61 -10.25
N GLU A 118 -7.98 -18.84 -8.94
CA GLU A 118 -8.89 -19.71 -8.19
C GLU A 118 -10.30 -19.13 -8.11
N TYR A 119 -10.45 -17.82 -7.86
CA TYR A 119 -11.75 -17.16 -7.83
C TYR A 119 -12.44 -17.19 -9.20
N ILE A 120 -11.69 -16.90 -10.27
CA ILE A 120 -12.18 -16.96 -11.65
C ILE A 120 -12.59 -18.39 -12.03
N TYR A 121 -11.78 -19.38 -11.61
CA TYR A 121 -12.02 -20.78 -11.98
C TYR A 121 -13.25 -21.38 -11.26
N ARG A 122 -13.45 -21.03 -9.98
CA ARG A 122 -14.54 -21.59 -9.16
C ARG A 122 -15.88 -20.92 -9.38
N ASN A 123 -15.89 -19.62 -9.67
CA ASN A 123 -17.11 -18.87 -9.89
C ASN A 123 -17.14 -18.50 -11.36
N ASN A 124 -17.71 -19.31 -12.24
CA ASN A 124 -17.70 -18.99 -13.67
C ASN A 124 -18.84 -18.06 -14.10
N ASP A 125 -19.87 -17.86 -13.27
CA ASP A 125 -20.99 -16.95 -13.51
C ASP A 125 -21.42 -16.23 -12.21
N PRO A 126 -20.70 -15.19 -11.79
CA PRO A 126 -20.94 -14.54 -10.51
C PRO A 126 -22.14 -13.60 -10.53
N THR A 127 -22.51 -13.10 -11.72
CA THR A 127 -23.57 -12.11 -11.89
C THR A 127 -24.85 -12.74 -12.45
N GLY A 128 -24.85 -14.03 -12.81
CA GLY A 128 -25.97 -14.69 -13.49
C GLY A 128 -26.22 -14.19 -14.92
N ASN A 129 -25.29 -13.38 -15.46
CA ASN A 129 -25.43 -12.66 -16.73
C ASN A 129 -24.46 -13.19 -17.80
N GLY A 130 -23.69 -14.24 -17.49
CA GLY A 130 -22.84 -14.90 -18.47
C GLY A 130 -21.78 -15.78 -17.82
N GLU A 131 -21.82 -17.08 -18.13
CA GLU A 131 -20.77 -18.01 -17.70
C GLU A 131 -19.50 -17.87 -18.55
N LEU A 132 -18.32 -17.95 -17.91
CA LEU A 132 -17.07 -18.16 -18.63
C LEU A 132 -17.13 -19.49 -19.39
N PRO A 133 -16.76 -19.53 -20.68
CA PRO A 133 -16.77 -20.77 -21.44
C PRO A 133 -15.90 -21.83 -20.75
N GLN A 134 -16.45 -23.02 -20.48
CA GLN A 134 -15.71 -24.11 -19.81
C GLN A 134 -14.38 -24.45 -20.49
N LYS A 135 -14.31 -24.32 -21.82
CA LYS A 135 -13.07 -24.48 -22.58
C LYS A 135 -11.98 -23.47 -22.14
N LEU A 136 -12.36 -22.22 -21.90
CA LEU A 136 -11.43 -21.18 -21.46
C LEU A 136 -10.92 -21.46 -20.04
N LEU A 137 -11.79 -21.94 -19.15
CA LEU A 137 -11.39 -22.39 -17.81
C LEU A 137 -10.42 -23.57 -17.90
N ALA A 138 -10.67 -24.53 -18.78
CA ALA A 138 -9.75 -25.66 -18.99
C ALA A 138 -8.39 -25.21 -19.54
N GLU A 139 -8.32 -24.16 -20.36
CA GLU A 139 -7.07 -23.56 -20.83
C GLU A 139 -6.26 -22.88 -19.71
N MET A 140 -6.89 -22.52 -18.58
CA MET A 140 -6.16 -22.04 -17.40
C MET A 140 -5.38 -23.13 -16.67
N LEU A 141 -5.63 -24.41 -16.96
CA LEU A 141 -5.00 -25.54 -16.29
C LEU A 141 -3.91 -26.16 -17.16
N LYS A 142 -2.79 -26.51 -16.52
CA LYS A 142 -1.68 -27.19 -17.18
C LYS A 142 -1.97 -28.68 -17.28
N PHE A 143 -2.30 -29.14 -18.49
CA PHE A 143 -2.53 -30.55 -18.74
C PHE A 143 -1.24 -31.38 -18.56
N ASP A 144 -1.32 -32.43 -17.75
CA ASP A 144 -0.25 -33.41 -17.52
C ASP A 144 -0.78 -34.81 -17.84
N GLU A 145 -0.28 -35.40 -18.93
CA GLU A 145 -0.73 -36.71 -19.41
C GLU A 145 -0.51 -37.82 -18.38
N LYS A 146 0.57 -37.75 -17.57
CA LYS A 146 0.84 -38.77 -16.55
C LYS A 146 -0.18 -38.69 -15.41
N LYS A 147 -0.48 -37.47 -14.95
CA LYS A 147 -1.51 -37.26 -13.92
C LYS A 147 -2.90 -37.65 -14.43
N ALA A 148 -3.22 -37.32 -15.69
CA ALA A 148 -4.47 -37.71 -16.32
C ALA A 148 -4.63 -39.24 -16.37
N GLN A 149 -3.58 -39.97 -16.79
CA GLN A 149 -3.59 -41.43 -16.81
C GLN A 149 -3.73 -42.02 -15.39
N ALA A 150 -3.02 -41.48 -14.40
CA ALA A 150 -3.11 -41.93 -13.02
C ALA A 150 -4.51 -41.71 -12.41
N ALA A 151 -5.25 -40.70 -12.88
CA ALA A 151 -6.62 -40.43 -12.48
C ALA A 151 -7.69 -41.16 -13.34
N ASN A 152 -7.29 -42.12 -14.17
CA ASN A 152 -8.17 -42.88 -15.08
C ASN A 152 -8.92 -42.03 -16.12
N TYR A 153 -8.35 -40.93 -16.60
CA TYR A 153 -8.90 -40.26 -17.79
C TYR A 153 -8.80 -41.20 -19.00
N SER A 154 -9.96 -41.58 -19.55
CA SER A 154 -10.06 -42.45 -20.74
C SER A 154 -9.64 -41.74 -22.03
N SER A 155 -9.46 -40.42 -22.00
CA SER A 155 -9.14 -39.59 -23.16
C SER A 155 -7.87 -38.76 -22.93
N LYS A 156 -7.11 -38.47 -24.00
CA LYS A 156 -5.96 -37.54 -23.99
C LYS A 156 -6.39 -36.07 -23.79
N LYS A 157 -7.56 -35.82 -23.19
CA LYS A 157 -8.16 -34.50 -23.02
C LYS A 157 -8.79 -34.39 -21.63
N MET A 158 -8.71 -33.19 -21.08
CA MET A 158 -9.39 -32.79 -19.86
C MET A 158 -10.90 -32.78 -20.10
N ASP A 159 -11.69 -33.31 -19.16
CA ASP A 159 -13.15 -33.24 -19.23
C ASP A 159 -13.60 -31.89 -18.72
N VAL A 160 -13.92 -30.97 -19.63
CA VAL A 160 -14.26 -29.59 -19.30
C VAL A 160 -15.58 -29.45 -18.52
N SER A 161 -16.37 -30.53 -18.42
CA SER A 161 -17.66 -30.52 -17.71
C SER A 161 -17.53 -30.67 -16.19
N ASP A 162 -16.37 -31.09 -15.67
CA ASP A 162 -16.12 -31.24 -14.22
C ASP A 162 -14.90 -30.40 -13.78
N PRO A 163 -15.07 -29.07 -13.62
CA PRO A 163 -13.97 -28.18 -13.23
C PRO A 163 -13.39 -28.53 -11.86
N ASP A 164 -14.22 -28.93 -10.88
CA ASP A 164 -13.77 -29.27 -9.53
C ASP A 164 -12.86 -30.51 -9.51
N PHE A 165 -13.16 -31.52 -10.32
CA PHE A 165 -12.28 -32.68 -10.47
C PHE A 165 -10.99 -32.32 -11.20
N ASN A 166 -11.07 -31.55 -12.29
CA ASN A 166 -9.90 -31.08 -13.03
C ASN A 166 -8.91 -30.32 -12.12
N ARG A 167 -9.42 -29.40 -11.30
CA ARG A 167 -8.59 -28.56 -10.43
C ARG A 167 -7.88 -29.35 -9.32
N ARG A 168 -8.44 -30.48 -8.89
CA ARG A 168 -7.80 -31.40 -7.93
C ARG A 168 -6.62 -32.15 -8.53
N ILE A 169 -6.57 -32.27 -9.85
CA ILE A 169 -5.56 -33.07 -10.57
C ILE A 169 -4.50 -32.18 -11.21
N PHE A 170 -4.94 -31.10 -11.85
CA PHE A 170 -4.10 -30.21 -12.64
C PHE A 170 -3.85 -28.89 -11.89
N SER A 171 -2.60 -28.41 -11.98
CA SER A 171 -2.23 -27.08 -11.51
C SER A 171 -2.64 -26.02 -12.53
N PHE A 172 -2.69 -24.76 -12.11
CA PHE A 172 -2.79 -23.66 -13.07
C PHE A 172 -1.59 -23.63 -14.03
N ASP A 173 -1.87 -23.23 -15.26
CA ASP A 173 -0.87 -22.84 -16.24
C ASP A 173 -0.57 -21.35 -16.08
N TYR A 174 0.52 -21.02 -15.40
CA TYR A 174 0.97 -19.64 -15.24
C TYR A 174 1.46 -19.01 -16.55
N GLY A 175 1.62 -19.80 -17.64
CA GLY A 175 1.82 -19.27 -18.98
C GLY A 175 0.54 -18.73 -19.62
N PHE A 176 -0.64 -19.07 -19.08
CA PHE A 176 -1.92 -18.53 -19.52
C PHE A 176 -2.15 -17.15 -18.89
N ASP A 177 -2.09 -16.09 -19.69
CA ASP A 177 -2.37 -14.72 -19.26
C ASP A 177 -3.88 -14.44 -19.30
N TRP A 178 -4.57 -14.73 -18.19
CA TRP A 178 -6.03 -14.60 -18.09
C TRP A 178 -6.51 -13.16 -18.27
N ARG A 179 -5.70 -12.16 -17.87
CA ARG A 179 -6.04 -10.73 -18.02
C ARG A 179 -6.19 -10.31 -19.48
N LYS A 180 -5.49 -10.98 -20.39
CA LYS A 180 -5.59 -10.75 -21.85
C LYS A 180 -6.62 -11.66 -22.55
N LYS A 181 -6.98 -12.77 -21.92
CA LYS A 181 -7.82 -13.82 -22.53
C LYS A 181 -9.28 -13.76 -22.10
N ILE A 182 -9.55 -13.17 -20.93
CA ILE A 182 -10.87 -13.00 -20.37
C ILE A 182 -11.23 -11.51 -20.43
N ASP A 183 -12.42 -11.20 -20.91
CA ASP A 183 -12.91 -9.83 -20.94
C ASP A 183 -13.01 -9.25 -19.53
N TYR A 184 -12.62 -7.99 -19.36
CA TYR A 184 -12.66 -7.28 -18.07
C TYR A 184 -14.07 -7.28 -17.46
N GLY A 185 -15.09 -7.17 -18.31
CA GLY A 185 -16.50 -7.27 -17.95
C GLY A 185 -16.86 -8.56 -17.21
N LEU A 186 -16.20 -9.66 -17.58
CA LEU A 186 -16.52 -11.00 -17.08
C LEU A 186 -15.75 -11.35 -15.81
N TYR A 187 -14.47 -10.97 -15.70
CA TYR A 187 -13.69 -11.34 -14.52
C TYR A 187 -13.71 -10.32 -13.38
N LEU A 188 -13.96 -9.03 -13.64
CA LEU A 188 -13.98 -8.04 -12.57
C LEU A 188 -14.97 -8.41 -11.44
N PRO A 189 -16.20 -8.87 -11.74
CA PRO A 189 -17.12 -9.30 -10.70
C PRO A 189 -16.62 -10.51 -9.89
N LEU A 190 -15.74 -11.33 -10.47
CA LEU A 190 -15.16 -12.52 -9.84
C LEU A 190 -14.15 -12.19 -8.77
N ILE A 191 -13.38 -11.14 -9.00
CA ILE A 191 -12.29 -10.73 -8.12
C ILE A 191 -12.63 -9.48 -7.32
N SER A 192 -13.81 -8.86 -7.52
CA SER A 192 -14.21 -7.63 -6.82
C SER A 192 -14.21 -7.80 -5.30
N SER A 193 -14.62 -8.98 -4.82
CA SER A 193 -14.57 -9.34 -3.40
C SER A 193 -13.16 -9.37 -2.80
N LEU A 194 -12.11 -9.39 -3.64
CA LEU A 194 -10.70 -9.33 -3.24
C LEU A 194 -10.16 -7.91 -3.18
N THR A 195 -10.95 -6.90 -3.51
CA THR A 195 -10.58 -5.47 -3.40
C THR A 195 -11.09 -4.87 -2.09
N LEU A 196 -10.52 -3.73 -1.69
CA LEU A 196 -11.01 -2.95 -0.55
C LEU A 196 -12.44 -2.50 -0.79
N ARG A 197 -13.23 -2.40 0.28
CA ARG A 197 -14.59 -1.85 0.19
C ARG A 197 -14.53 -0.36 -0.13
N PRO A 198 -15.53 0.21 -0.83
CA PRO A 198 -15.52 1.63 -1.21
C PRO A 198 -15.20 2.60 -0.06
N TYR A 199 -15.75 2.37 1.14
CA TYR A 199 -15.54 3.24 2.29
C TYR A 199 -14.15 3.08 2.97
N GLU A 200 -13.43 1.99 2.67
CA GLU A 200 -12.07 1.76 3.19
C GLU A 200 -10.99 2.37 2.30
N ARG A 201 -11.34 2.75 1.07
CA ARG A 201 -10.39 3.30 0.10
C ARG A 201 -10.10 4.77 0.39
N MET A 202 -8.87 5.18 0.07
CA MET A 202 -8.45 6.58 0.17
C MET A 202 -8.93 7.41 -1.01
N ASP A 203 -9.00 6.80 -2.18
CA ASP A 203 -9.53 7.39 -3.40
C ASP A 203 -10.53 6.41 -4.05
N ARG A 204 -10.89 6.65 -5.31
CA ARG A 204 -11.82 5.79 -6.03
C ARG A 204 -11.16 4.58 -6.71
N GLN A 205 -9.85 4.41 -6.56
CA GLN A 205 -9.12 3.30 -7.17
C GLN A 205 -9.46 2.00 -6.46
N LYS A 206 -9.51 0.92 -7.25
CA LYS A 206 -9.78 -0.42 -6.74
C LYS A 206 -8.47 -1.02 -6.25
N ASP A 207 -8.11 -0.69 -5.02
CA ASP A 207 -6.96 -1.29 -4.36
C ASP A 207 -7.30 -2.70 -3.91
N ASP A 208 -6.34 -3.61 -4.05
CA ASP A 208 -6.48 -4.97 -3.56
C ASP A 208 -6.59 -4.96 -2.03
N ASP A 209 -7.48 -5.81 -1.51
CA ASP A 209 -7.58 -6.03 -0.08
C ASP A 209 -6.46 -6.97 0.36
N HIS A 210 -5.35 -6.38 0.76
CA HIS A 210 -4.15 -7.10 1.17
C HIS A 210 -4.42 -8.16 2.23
N ARG A 211 -5.45 -7.98 3.07
CA ARG A 211 -5.87 -8.95 4.11
C ARG A 211 -6.27 -10.31 3.53
N LYS A 212 -6.71 -10.32 2.26
CA LYS A 212 -7.20 -11.51 1.55
C LYS A 212 -6.13 -12.22 0.74
N ILE A 213 -4.92 -11.68 0.65
CA ILE A 213 -3.80 -12.28 -0.09
C ILE A 213 -3.10 -13.30 0.82
N ILE A 214 -3.66 -14.50 0.87
CA ILE A 214 -3.26 -15.57 1.79
C ILE A 214 -2.58 -16.71 1.02
N TYR A 215 -1.32 -16.98 1.34
CA TYR A 215 -0.56 -18.10 0.82
C TYR A 215 -0.78 -19.36 1.65
N LYS A 216 -1.11 -20.49 1.01
CA LYS A 216 -1.33 -21.77 1.67
C LYS A 216 -0.35 -22.81 1.16
N TYR A 217 0.24 -23.57 2.07
CA TYR A 217 1.12 -24.70 1.78
C TYR A 217 1.00 -25.74 2.91
N ASP A 218 1.57 -26.93 2.71
CA ASP A 218 1.29 -28.11 3.54
C ASP A 218 1.52 -27.91 5.05
N GLU A 219 2.50 -27.08 5.44
CA GLU A 219 2.78 -26.79 6.85
C GLU A 219 1.80 -25.79 7.47
N TYR A 220 1.15 -24.96 6.66
CA TYR A 220 0.22 -23.90 7.08
C TYR A 220 -1.08 -23.97 6.27
N PRO A 221 -1.94 -24.96 6.55
CA PRO A 221 -3.19 -25.15 5.80
C PRO A 221 -4.18 -23.98 5.97
N GLU A 222 -4.09 -23.31 7.11
CA GLU A 222 -4.86 -22.10 7.39
C GLU A 222 -4.41 -20.90 6.54
N GLY A 223 -3.13 -20.89 6.16
CA GLY A 223 -2.50 -19.91 5.29
C GLY A 223 -1.79 -18.78 6.02
N ILE A 224 -0.99 -18.01 5.28
CA ILE A 224 -0.21 -16.88 5.79
C ILE A 224 -0.55 -15.68 4.92
N ASN A 225 -0.93 -14.56 5.54
CA ASN A 225 -1.08 -13.33 4.79
C ASN A 225 0.31 -12.81 4.39
N VAL A 226 0.54 -12.61 3.10
CA VAL A 226 1.89 -12.34 2.57
C VAL A 226 2.21 -10.86 2.42
N TYR A 227 1.27 -9.95 2.66
CA TYR A 227 1.48 -8.54 2.37
C TYR A 227 2.27 -7.85 3.50
N PRO A 228 3.35 -7.12 3.19
CA PRO A 228 4.19 -6.48 4.21
C PRO A 228 3.43 -5.37 4.94
N ASP A 229 3.79 -5.12 6.20
CA ASP A 229 3.33 -3.94 6.92
C ASP A 229 4.04 -2.68 6.40
N GLN A 230 3.41 -2.02 5.43
CA GLN A 230 3.90 -0.76 4.86
C GLN A 230 3.91 0.39 5.89
N SER A 231 3.09 0.31 6.93
CA SER A 231 3.02 1.35 7.96
C SER A 231 4.22 1.34 8.90
N VAL A 232 5.08 0.32 8.85
CA VAL A 232 6.25 0.19 9.72
C VAL A 232 7.20 1.41 9.67
N TRP A 233 7.29 2.09 8.53
CA TRP A 233 8.10 3.30 8.38
C TRP A 233 7.53 4.51 9.12
N ALA A 234 6.21 4.56 9.31
CA ALA A 234 5.49 5.63 9.98
C ALA A 234 5.46 5.50 11.51
N LYS A 235 6.16 4.51 12.11
CA LYS A 235 6.23 4.32 13.57
C LYS A 235 6.71 5.56 14.32
N GLU A 236 7.60 6.33 13.71
CA GLU A 236 8.12 7.58 14.27
C GLU A 236 7.45 8.83 13.67
N SER A 237 6.42 8.63 12.84
CA SER A 237 5.66 9.72 12.23
C SER A 237 4.90 10.50 13.30
N ARG A 238 5.05 11.81 13.26
CA ARG A 238 4.34 12.78 14.10
C ARG A 238 3.25 13.50 13.33
N TYR A 239 3.35 13.53 12.00
CA TYR A 239 2.42 14.24 11.13
C TYR A 239 2.15 13.48 9.84
N PRO A 240 1.00 13.68 9.19
CA PRO A 240 0.55 12.89 8.04
C PRO A 240 1.45 12.92 6.81
N ASN A 241 2.29 13.94 6.72
CA ASN A 241 3.14 14.23 5.57
C ASN A 241 4.59 14.49 6.01
N ASP A 242 5.04 13.89 7.10
CA ASP A 242 6.47 13.90 7.45
C ASP A 242 7.24 12.81 6.70
N ILE A 243 8.56 12.75 6.92
CA ILE A 243 9.44 11.82 6.21
C ILE A 243 9.11 10.35 6.47
N HIS A 244 8.60 10.03 7.66
CA HIS A 244 8.24 8.68 8.06
C HIS A 244 6.93 8.23 7.38
N ALA A 245 5.92 9.10 7.36
CA ALA A 245 4.68 8.88 6.61
C ALA A 245 4.94 8.78 5.10
N TYR A 246 5.86 9.60 4.57
CA TYR A 246 6.31 9.52 3.17
C TYR A 246 6.92 8.16 2.84
N LEU A 247 7.87 7.69 3.64
CA LEU A 247 8.49 6.38 3.45
C LEU A 247 7.43 5.26 3.49
N SER A 248 6.47 5.36 4.40
CA SER A 248 5.31 4.46 4.45
C SER A 248 4.39 4.49 3.23
N LYS A 249 4.47 5.49 2.35
CA LYS A 249 3.64 5.59 1.14
C LYS A 249 4.40 5.25 -0.15
N PHE A 250 5.70 5.50 -0.19
CA PHE A 250 6.44 5.50 -1.46
C PHE A 250 7.65 4.58 -1.49
N TYR A 251 8.16 4.13 -0.34
CA TYR A 251 9.35 3.29 -0.30
C TYR A 251 9.20 2.06 -1.20
N TYR A 252 8.05 1.38 -1.11
CA TYR A 252 7.75 0.19 -1.91
C TYR A 252 7.44 0.45 -3.39
N LEU A 253 7.21 1.71 -3.79
CA LEU A 253 6.95 2.08 -5.20
C LEU A 253 8.22 2.47 -5.95
N THR A 254 9.27 2.88 -5.22
CA THR A 254 10.43 3.57 -5.81
C THR A 254 11.75 2.84 -5.59
N ASN A 255 11.84 1.99 -4.56
CA ASN A 255 13.10 1.36 -4.14
C ASN A 255 13.06 -0.16 -4.29
N ASN A 256 12.85 -0.64 -5.52
CA ASN A 256 12.66 -2.06 -5.80
C ASN A 256 13.87 -2.93 -5.43
N SER A 257 15.10 -2.40 -5.53
CA SER A 257 16.33 -3.13 -5.18
C SER A 257 16.64 -3.16 -3.69
N ASP A 258 16.00 -2.30 -2.90
CA ASP A 258 16.30 -2.19 -1.48
C ASP A 258 15.71 -3.37 -0.70
N PRO A 259 16.21 -3.67 0.51
CA PRO A 259 15.70 -4.79 1.30
C PRO A 259 14.18 -4.69 1.56
N ALA A 260 13.50 -5.82 1.54
CA ALA A 260 12.07 -5.94 1.85
C ALA A 260 11.79 -5.69 3.34
N GLN A 261 10.71 -4.95 3.65
CA GLN A 261 10.41 -4.45 5.00
C GLN A 261 9.03 -4.79 5.53
N GLY A 262 8.87 -4.64 6.85
CA GLY A 262 7.59 -4.85 7.52
C GLY A 262 7.14 -6.30 7.51
N LEU A 263 8.09 -7.24 7.47
CA LEU A 263 7.83 -8.67 7.34
C LEU A 263 7.91 -9.39 8.69
N SER A 264 6.91 -10.23 8.96
CA SER A 264 6.97 -11.18 10.06
C SER A 264 7.79 -12.42 9.70
N GLY A 265 8.21 -13.18 10.71
CA GLY A 265 8.87 -14.46 10.49
C GLY A 265 8.02 -15.43 9.66
N ASN A 266 6.70 -15.49 9.91
CA ASN A 266 5.78 -16.35 9.14
C ASN A 266 5.73 -15.97 7.66
N GLN A 267 5.68 -14.66 7.36
CA GLN A 267 5.74 -14.16 5.99
C GLN A 267 7.04 -14.53 5.29
N ILE A 268 8.16 -14.44 6.01
CA ILE A 268 9.46 -14.88 5.51
C ILE A 268 9.45 -16.38 5.22
N LYS A 269 8.91 -17.20 6.12
CA LYS A 269 8.82 -18.65 5.91
C LYS A 269 7.99 -19.00 4.67
N ALA A 270 6.88 -18.30 4.45
CA ALA A 270 6.07 -18.43 3.24
C ALA A 270 6.89 -18.09 1.98
N TYR A 271 7.65 -17.00 2.02
CA TYR A 271 8.55 -16.61 0.94
C TYR A 271 9.66 -17.65 0.70
N LEU A 272 10.30 -18.16 1.75
CA LEU A 272 11.34 -19.19 1.61
C LEU A 272 10.80 -20.47 0.98
N ASN A 273 9.56 -20.88 1.31
CA ASN A 273 8.90 -22.00 0.65
C ASN A 273 8.67 -21.73 -0.84
N TYR A 274 8.23 -20.52 -1.21
CA TYR A 274 8.12 -20.11 -2.61
C TYR A 274 9.47 -20.17 -3.35
N VAL A 275 10.54 -19.65 -2.75
CA VAL A 275 11.89 -19.70 -3.33
C VAL A 275 12.36 -21.14 -3.52
N GLU A 276 12.13 -22.01 -2.54
CA GLU A 276 12.46 -23.44 -2.62
C GLU A 276 11.77 -24.10 -3.82
N LEU A 277 10.46 -23.87 -3.99
CA LEU A 277 9.68 -24.42 -5.11
C LEU A 277 10.21 -23.94 -6.47
N GLU A 278 10.52 -22.65 -6.61
CA GLU A 278 11.04 -22.10 -7.87
C GLU A 278 12.47 -22.59 -8.17
N LEU A 279 13.32 -22.73 -7.15
CA LEU A 279 14.66 -23.31 -7.32
C LEU A 279 14.59 -24.79 -7.68
N GLN A 280 13.75 -25.58 -7.01
CA GLN A 280 13.57 -27.00 -7.31
C GLN A 280 13.08 -27.21 -8.74
N LYS A 281 12.12 -26.39 -9.18
CA LYS A 281 11.61 -26.39 -10.57
C LYS A 281 12.72 -26.10 -11.59
N LYS A 282 13.60 -25.14 -11.32
CA LYS A 282 14.75 -24.83 -12.19
C LYS A 282 15.77 -25.98 -12.24
N ILE A 283 16.03 -26.62 -11.10
CA ILE A 283 16.91 -27.81 -11.00
C ILE A 283 16.34 -28.99 -11.79
N ASP A 284 15.04 -29.23 -11.67
CA ASP A 284 14.33 -30.29 -12.37
C ASP A 284 14.30 -30.07 -13.89
N GLN A 285 14.07 -28.83 -14.34
CA GLN A 285 14.17 -28.46 -15.75
C GLN A 285 15.56 -28.73 -16.34
N LYS A 286 16.61 -28.50 -15.55
CA LYS A 286 18.00 -28.84 -15.91
C LYS A 286 18.35 -30.32 -15.71
N LYS A 287 17.41 -31.14 -15.24
CA LYS A 287 17.57 -32.58 -14.97
C LYS A 287 18.72 -32.88 -14.01
N LEU A 288 18.94 -32.01 -13.03
CA LEU A 288 19.96 -32.21 -12.01
C LEU A 288 19.43 -33.17 -10.92
N PRO A 289 20.27 -34.08 -10.40
CA PRO A 289 19.85 -35.11 -9.45
C PRO A 289 19.82 -34.60 -8.00
N PHE A 290 19.36 -33.36 -7.79
CA PHE A 290 19.37 -32.72 -6.47
C PHE A 290 17.98 -32.30 -5.98
N HIS A 291 17.82 -32.38 -4.67
CA HIS A 291 16.73 -31.78 -3.90
C HIS A 291 17.26 -30.50 -3.24
N VAL A 292 16.44 -29.45 -3.13
CA VAL A 292 16.81 -28.23 -2.42
C VAL A 292 15.90 -27.96 -1.24
N GLU A 293 16.47 -27.42 -0.19
CA GLU A 293 15.74 -26.80 0.92
C GLU A 293 16.24 -25.37 1.11
N VAL A 294 15.34 -24.46 1.47
CA VAL A 294 15.69 -23.05 1.71
C VAL A 294 15.38 -22.67 3.15
N SER A 295 16.33 -22.02 3.82
CA SER A 295 16.17 -21.63 5.22
C SER A 295 16.69 -20.23 5.49
N LEU A 296 16.31 -19.65 6.63
CA LEU A 296 17.03 -18.50 7.20
C LEU A 296 18.50 -18.89 7.49
N PRO A 297 19.43 -17.92 7.55
CA PRO A 297 20.83 -18.18 7.86
C PRO A 297 21.06 -18.34 9.37
N GLU A 298 22.13 -19.05 9.71
CA GLU A 298 22.75 -19.02 11.03
C GLU A 298 23.78 -17.88 11.14
N GLN A 299 24.18 -17.52 12.36
CA GLN A 299 25.18 -16.45 12.58
C GLN A 299 26.53 -16.78 11.95
N ASN A 300 26.99 -18.04 12.03
CA ASN A 300 28.25 -18.48 11.43
C ASN A 300 28.20 -18.47 9.89
N GLU A 301 27.03 -18.66 9.28
CA GLU A 301 26.81 -18.56 7.85
C GLU A 301 26.87 -17.08 7.43
N ILE A 302 26.23 -16.19 8.19
CA ILE A 302 26.37 -14.73 8.02
C ILE A 302 27.85 -14.31 8.07
N ASP A 303 28.57 -14.72 9.12
CA ASP A 303 29.97 -14.35 9.34
C ASP A 303 30.91 -14.82 8.21
N GLN A 304 30.55 -15.87 7.49
CA GLN A 304 31.33 -16.42 6.36
C GLN A 304 30.89 -15.92 4.99
N GLY A 305 29.61 -15.61 4.85
CA GLY A 305 29.07 -14.98 3.65
C GLY A 305 29.60 -13.56 3.47
N GLU A 306 30.03 -12.92 4.55
CA GLU A 306 30.46 -11.52 4.58
C GLU A 306 31.97 -11.30 4.46
N GLY A 307 32.36 -10.38 3.57
CA GLY A 307 33.44 -9.45 3.89
C GLY A 307 32.88 -8.40 4.85
N SER A 308 33.53 -8.17 5.98
CA SER A 308 33.03 -7.52 7.21
C SER A 308 32.51 -6.06 7.15
N GLU A 309 32.10 -5.52 6.00
CA GLU A 309 31.81 -4.07 5.84
C GLU A 309 30.37 -3.69 5.46
N TYR A 310 29.48 -4.63 5.11
CA TYR A 310 28.25 -4.27 4.38
C TYR A 310 26.97 -4.02 5.21
N ILE A 311 26.92 -4.31 6.51
CA ILE A 311 25.61 -4.51 7.20
C ILE A 311 25.31 -3.54 8.35
N THR A 312 26.30 -2.83 8.87
CA THR A 312 26.11 -2.12 10.13
C THR A 312 25.48 -0.73 10.01
N ASP A 313 25.22 -0.19 8.81
CA ASP A 313 24.63 1.14 8.65
C ASP A 313 23.67 1.31 7.46
N MET A 314 22.66 0.45 7.29
CA MET A 314 21.59 0.74 6.31
C MET A 314 20.69 1.86 6.80
N HIS A 315 20.82 2.99 6.12
CA HIS A 315 20.04 4.20 6.37
C HIS A 315 19.64 4.80 5.05
N ILE A 316 18.47 5.42 5.04
CA ILE A 316 18.11 6.33 3.98
C ILE A 316 18.71 7.69 4.36
N TYR A 317 19.59 8.19 3.50
CA TYR A 317 20.18 9.50 3.64
C TYR A 317 19.41 10.46 2.75
N PHE A 318 18.97 11.55 3.36
CA PHE A 318 18.40 12.67 2.64
C PHE A 318 19.45 13.77 2.62
N ASP A 319 19.86 14.19 1.43
CA ASP A 319 20.80 15.31 1.28
C ASP A 319 20.25 16.59 1.91
N ASN A 320 21.12 17.59 2.11
CA ASN A 320 20.67 18.88 2.60
C ASN A 320 19.66 19.49 1.62
N LEU A 321 18.42 19.64 2.06
CA LEU A 321 17.36 20.24 1.27
C LEU A 321 17.22 21.72 1.64
N ASP A 322 17.31 22.60 0.64
CA ASP A 322 16.83 23.98 0.78
C ASP A 322 15.31 23.96 0.61
N MET A 323 14.60 23.87 1.73
CA MET A 323 13.15 23.70 1.68
C MET A 323 12.41 24.95 1.21
N ASN A 324 13.10 26.09 1.08
CA ASN A 324 12.45 27.34 0.69
C ASN A 324 11.86 27.28 -0.72
N SER A 325 12.55 26.65 -1.69
CA SER A 325 12.02 26.50 -3.04
C SER A 325 10.81 25.58 -3.12
N TYR A 326 10.66 24.67 -2.15
CA TYR A 326 9.55 23.72 -2.11
C TYR A 326 8.35 24.23 -1.30
N TRP A 327 8.55 25.13 -0.34
CA TRP A 327 7.47 25.56 0.56
C TRP A 327 7.12 27.05 0.50
N GLN A 328 7.77 27.79 -0.38
CA GLN A 328 7.25 29.09 -0.73
C GLN A 328 6.01 28.92 -1.60
N ILE A 329 4.97 29.66 -1.23
CA ILE A 329 3.71 29.69 -1.94
C ILE A 329 3.60 31.10 -2.50
N THR A 330 3.60 31.22 -3.82
CA THR A 330 3.42 32.52 -4.48
C THR A 330 1.94 32.90 -4.56
N ASN A 331 1.66 34.19 -4.69
CA ASN A 331 0.31 34.70 -4.93
C ASN A 331 -0.32 34.08 -6.19
N GLY A 332 0.46 33.90 -7.25
CA GLY A 332 0.02 33.30 -8.50
C GLY A 332 -0.37 31.82 -8.36
N GLU A 333 0.42 31.03 -7.64
CA GLU A 333 0.10 29.62 -7.37
C GLU A 333 -1.14 29.49 -6.48
N TYR A 334 -1.20 30.26 -5.39
CA TYR A 334 -2.34 30.20 -4.48
C TYR A 334 -3.63 30.69 -5.14
N TYR A 335 -3.54 31.68 -6.04
CA TYR A 335 -4.69 32.13 -6.82
C TYR A 335 -5.23 31.04 -7.75
N LYS A 336 -4.36 30.23 -8.37
CA LYS A 336 -4.78 29.06 -9.16
C LYS A 336 -5.50 28.04 -8.27
N PHE A 337 -4.98 27.78 -7.06
CA PHE A 337 -5.63 26.92 -6.08
C PHE A 337 -7.03 27.42 -5.71
N LEU A 338 -7.15 28.69 -5.32
CA LEU A 338 -8.44 29.29 -4.98
C LEU A 338 -9.43 29.22 -6.14
N THR A 339 -8.98 29.53 -7.35
CA THR A 339 -9.81 29.46 -8.56
C THR A 339 -10.33 28.05 -8.78
N TRP A 340 -9.47 27.04 -8.59
CA TRP A 340 -9.86 25.63 -8.70
C TRP A 340 -10.87 25.22 -7.61
N VAL A 341 -10.65 25.61 -6.35
CA VAL A 341 -11.58 25.31 -5.25
C VAL A 341 -12.94 25.95 -5.50
N LYS A 342 -12.95 27.21 -5.93
CA LYS A 342 -14.17 27.93 -6.26
C LYS A 342 -14.92 27.30 -7.45
N ASP A 343 -14.19 26.85 -8.48
CA ASP A 343 -14.78 26.09 -9.61
C ASP A 343 -15.42 24.77 -9.11
N SER A 344 -14.73 24.05 -8.21
CA SER A 344 -15.25 22.84 -7.57
C SER A 344 -16.53 23.10 -6.78
N ILE A 345 -16.59 24.19 -6.01
CA ILE A 345 -17.78 24.58 -5.23
C ILE A 345 -18.97 24.85 -6.14
N ILE A 346 -18.75 25.58 -7.25
CA ILE A 346 -19.80 25.87 -8.22
C ILE A 346 -20.32 24.57 -8.86
N ARG A 347 -19.43 23.69 -9.32
CA ARG A 347 -19.83 22.39 -9.89
C ARG A 347 -20.63 21.55 -8.91
N GLU A 348 -20.19 21.49 -7.65
CA GLU A 348 -20.91 20.76 -6.60
C GLU A 348 -22.32 21.34 -6.37
N ARG A 349 -22.46 22.67 -6.45
CA ARG A 349 -23.77 23.35 -6.37
C ARG A 349 -24.67 22.97 -7.54
N PHE A 350 -24.14 22.93 -8.76
CA PHE A 350 -24.88 22.47 -9.94
C PHE A 350 -25.37 21.03 -9.80
N ILE A 351 -24.51 20.12 -9.34
CA ILE A 351 -24.88 18.72 -9.14
C ILE A 351 -25.98 18.57 -8.08
N ARG A 352 -25.91 19.30 -6.97
CA ARG A 352 -26.85 19.12 -5.84
C ARG A 352 -28.17 19.85 -5.99
N GLU A 353 -28.19 20.98 -6.70
CA GLU A 353 -29.33 21.89 -6.74
C GLU A 353 -29.72 22.34 -8.15
N GLY A 354 -28.94 21.95 -9.16
CA GLY A 354 -29.11 22.40 -10.55
C GLY A 354 -30.30 21.78 -11.27
N GLU A 355 -30.83 20.64 -10.81
CA GLU A 355 -31.90 19.88 -11.49
C GLU A 355 -33.19 20.68 -11.66
N SER A 356 -33.43 21.68 -10.79
CA SER A 356 -34.56 22.60 -10.91
C SER A 356 -34.42 23.62 -12.04
N PHE A 357 -33.23 23.72 -12.65
CA PHE A 357 -32.87 24.78 -13.59
C PHE A 357 -32.28 24.26 -14.91
N VAL A 358 -31.65 23.08 -14.88
CA VAL A 358 -30.92 22.48 -16.00
C VAL A 358 -31.32 21.01 -16.09
N GLN A 359 -31.45 20.48 -17.31
CA GLN A 359 -31.74 19.06 -17.52
C GLN A 359 -30.65 18.19 -16.90
N THR A 360 -31.07 17.12 -16.23
CA THR A 360 -30.18 16.24 -15.47
C THR A 360 -29.11 15.59 -16.34
N GLU A 361 -29.43 15.26 -17.59
CA GLU A 361 -28.47 14.73 -18.56
C GLU A 361 -27.37 15.74 -18.89
N THR A 362 -27.72 17.03 -18.95
CA THR A 362 -26.75 18.11 -19.19
C THR A 362 -25.86 18.35 -17.97
N LEU A 363 -26.43 18.24 -16.76
CA LEU A 363 -25.67 18.31 -15.51
C LEU A 363 -24.72 17.11 -15.34
N ALA A 364 -25.15 15.92 -15.77
CA ALA A 364 -24.32 14.71 -15.74
C ALA A 364 -23.02 14.86 -16.55
N GLU A 365 -22.99 15.71 -17.60
CA GLU A 365 -21.77 16.01 -18.36
C GLU A 365 -20.67 16.68 -17.51
N LEU A 366 -21.01 17.22 -16.33
CA LEU A 366 -20.02 17.70 -15.36
C LEU A 366 -19.28 16.57 -14.66
N LEU A 367 -19.73 15.33 -14.77
CA LEU A 367 -19.10 14.13 -14.22
C LEU A 367 -18.33 13.39 -15.31
N ASP A 368 -17.20 12.80 -14.95
CA ASP A 368 -16.40 11.93 -15.83
C ASP A 368 -16.88 10.48 -15.65
N TYR A 369 -18.07 10.19 -16.18
CA TYR A 369 -18.76 8.92 -15.98
C TYR A 369 -18.54 7.94 -17.14
N GLN A 370 -18.68 6.65 -16.83
CA GLN A 370 -18.79 5.58 -17.84
C GLN A 370 -20.27 5.23 -18.01
N ASN A 371 -20.74 5.06 -19.26
CA ASN A 371 -22.13 4.70 -19.55
C ASN A 371 -22.57 3.41 -18.86
N VAL A 372 -21.64 2.46 -18.69
CA VAL A 372 -21.84 1.23 -17.94
C VAL A 372 -20.67 1.10 -16.98
N PHE A 373 -20.97 0.92 -15.70
CA PHE A 373 -19.95 0.77 -14.65
C PHE A 373 -20.31 -0.44 -13.77
N TYR A 374 -19.32 -0.94 -13.03
CA TYR A 374 -19.54 -2.03 -12.10
C TYR A 374 -19.91 -1.45 -10.73
N ASP A 375 -21.18 -1.58 -10.35
CA ASP A 375 -21.67 -1.23 -9.02
C ASP A 375 -21.21 -2.28 -8.02
N GLU A 376 -20.20 -1.93 -7.24
CA GLU A 376 -19.58 -2.81 -6.25
C GLU A 376 -20.49 -3.11 -5.07
N SER A 377 -21.45 -2.24 -4.78
CA SER A 377 -22.40 -2.43 -3.67
C SER A 377 -23.39 -3.54 -4.01
N ASN A 378 -23.79 -3.61 -5.29
CA ASN A 378 -24.74 -4.59 -5.79
C ASN A 378 -24.09 -5.74 -6.58
N MET A 379 -22.75 -5.71 -6.75
CA MET A 379 -21.94 -6.67 -7.48
C MET A 379 -22.39 -6.92 -8.93
N GLN A 380 -22.86 -5.89 -9.63
CA GLN A 380 -23.41 -6.01 -10.98
C GLN A 380 -22.98 -4.87 -11.89
N TRP A 381 -23.02 -5.09 -13.21
CA TRP A 381 -22.89 -4.02 -14.18
C TRP A 381 -24.18 -3.22 -14.23
N THR A 382 -24.06 -1.91 -14.12
CA THR A 382 -25.18 -0.97 -14.05
C THR A 382 -24.98 0.12 -15.08
N GLU A 383 -26.05 0.47 -15.79
CA GLU A 383 -26.07 1.62 -16.67
C GLU A 383 -26.09 2.89 -15.83
N PHE A 384 -25.34 3.90 -16.26
CA PHE A 384 -25.36 5.21 -15.63
C PHE A 384 -26.78 5.80 -15.69
N ASP A 385 -27.34 6.10 -14.51
CA ASP A 385 -28.62 6.77 -14.38
C ASP A 385 -28.41 8.20 -13.87
N PRO A 386 -28.62 9.24 -14.69
CA PRO A 386 -28.48 10.62 -14.25
C PRO A 386 -29.52 11.02 -13.21
N SER A 387 -30.60 10.26 -12.98
CA SER A 387 -31.71 10.66 -12.10
C SER A 387 -31.33 10.90 -10.63
N ASP A 388 -30.18 10.41 -10.18
CA ASP A 388 -29.60 10.68 -8.87
C ASP A 388 -28.15 11.20 -8.99
N LEU A 389 -28.01 12.46 -9.44
CA LEU A 389 -26.70 13.09 -9.61
C LEU A 389 -25.90 13.18 -8.30
N ALA A 390 -26.58 13.25 -7.16
CA ALA A 390 -25.93 13.30 -5.86
C ALA A 390 -25.20 11.99 -5.57
N PHE A 391 -25.85 10.85 -5.80
CA PHE A 391 -25.22 9.52 -5.71
C PHE A 391 -24.13 9.35 -6.79
N CYS A 392 -24.41 9.72 -8.05
CA CYS A 392 -23.43 9.64 -9.12
C CYS A 392 -22.17 10.44 -8.82
N ARG A 393 -22.30 11.59 -8.16
CA ARG A 393 -21.17 12.42 -7.74
C ARG A 393 -20.28 11.75 -6.72
N GLU A 394 -20.79 10.84 -5.90
CA GLU A 394 -19.96 10.03 -5.00
C GLU A 394 -19.14 9.00 -5.78
N LEU A 395 -19.68 8.45 -6.87
CA LEU A 395 -19.04 7.46 -7.73
C LEU A 395 -18.06 8.04 -8.76
N PHE A 396 -18.33 9.23 -9.31
CA PHE A 396 -17.57 9.79 -10.43
C PHE A 396 -16.90 11.12 -10.11
N ASP A 397 -15.76 11.38 -10.75
CA ASP A 397 -15.02 12.63 -10.62
C ASP A 397 -15.65 13.73 -11.46
N PHE A 398 -15.30 14.98 -11.19
CA PHE A 398 -15.69 16.05 -12.09
C PHE A 398 -14.95 15.93 -13.42
N ASN A 399 -15.70 16.06 -14.51
CA ASN A 399 -15.16 16.28 -15.85
C ASN A 399 -14.66 17.73 -15.96
N TRP A 400 -13.38 17.93 -15.64
CA TRP A 400 -12.73 19.24 -15.70
C TRP A 400 -12.60 19.78 -17.13
N LYS A 401 -12.78 18.96 -18.18
CA LYS A 401 -12.80 19.41 -19.57
C LYS A 401 -14.14 20.07 -19.93
N LYS A 402 -15.21 19.75 -19.20
CA LYS A 402 -16.51 20.39 -19.37
C LYS A 402 -16.51 21.73 -18.62
N ASP A 403 -16.73 22.83 -19.33
CA ASP A 403 -16.93 24.14 -18.70
C ASP A 403 -18.37 24.23 -18.19
N TRP A 404 -18.54 24.38 -16.87
CA TRP A 404 -19.88 24.53 -16.28
C TRP A 404 -20.60 25.80 -16.77
N ARG A 405 -19.86 26.80 -17.27
CA ARG A 405 -20.47 28.01 -17.82
C ARG A 405 -21.32 27.70 -19.05
N SER A 406 -20.99 26.65 -19.80
CA SER A 406 -21.77 26.26 -20.99
C SER A 406 -23.14 25.67 -20.65
N ILE A 407 -23.39 25.34 -19.38
CA ILE A 407 -24.63 24.72 -18.91
C ILE A 407 -25.43 25.64 -17.97
N LEU A 408 -25.01 26.91 -17.84
CA LEU A 408 -25.74 27.90 -17.07
C LEU A 408 -27.17 28.08 -17.62
N PRO A 409 -28.19 28.17 -16.75
CA PRO A 409 -29.51 28.59 -17.17
C PRO A 409 -29.45 29.95 -17.86
N SER A 410 -30.21 30.15 -18.94
CA SER A 410 -30.19 31.42 -19.68
C SER A 410 -30.81 32.60 -18.92
N GLY A 411 -31.59 32.33 -17.86
CA GLY A 411 -32.29 33.34 -17.08
C GLY A 411 -31.49 33.80 -15.86
N ALA A 412 -31.37 35.13 -15.68
CA ALA A 412 -30.61 35.73 -14.59
C ALA A 412 -31.17 35.39 -13.20
N LYS A 413 -32.49 35.17 -13.09
CA LYS A 413 -33.15 34.84 -11.82
C LYS A 413 -32.82 33.40 -11.39
N GLU A 414 -32.78 32.47 -12.32
CA GLU A 414 -32.41 31.07 -12.11
C GLU A 414 -30.93 30.97 -11.71
N GLN A 415 -30.06 31.74 -12.38
CA GLN A 415 -28.66 31.86 -11.99
C GLN A 415 -28.49 32.45 -10.59
N GLU A 416 -29.26 33.49 -10.23
CA GLU A 416 -29.28 34.08 -8.90
C GLU A 416 -29.77 33.09 -7.85
N GLN A 417 -30.80 32.30 -8.15
CA GLN A 417 -31.29 31.27 -7.23
C GLN A 417 -30.26 30.17 -6.98
N LEU A 418 -29.55 29.73 -8.03
CA LEU A 418 -28.56 28.66 -7.92
C LEU A 418 -27.26 29.12 -7.24
N LEU A 419 -26.77 30.30 -7.60
CA LEU A 419 -25.41 30.77 -7.27
C LEU A 419 -25.39 32.01 -6.36
N GLY A 420 -26.51 32.70 -6.18
CA GLY A 420 -26.60 33.92 -5.37
C GLY A 420 -26.26 33.69 -3.91
N SER A 421 -26.51 32.49 -3.37
CA SER A 421 -26.09 32.13 -2.02
C SER A 421 -24.57 32.13 -1.85
N LEU A 422 -23.79 31.96 -2.92
CA LEU A 422 -22.32 31.97 -2.86
C LEU A 422 -21.74 33.39 -2.75
N GLN A 423 -22.53 34.44 -2.94
CA GLN A 423 -22.09 35.83 -2.82
C GLN A 423 -22.00 36.31 -1.36
N PRO A 424 -21.18 37.33 -1.07
CA PRO A 424 -21.18 38.00 0.23
C PRO A 424 -22.57 38.57 0.59
N TYR A 425 -22.95 38.48 1.86
CA TYR A 425 -24.24 38.98 2.35
C TYR A 425 -24.42 40.48 2.04
N GLY A 426 -25.58 40.85 1.49
CA GLY A 426 -25.94 42.24 1.19
C GLY A 426 -25.38 42.81 -0.12
N GLN A 427 -24.63 42.03 -0.91
CA GLN A 427 -24.29 42.42 -2.29
C GLN A 427 -25.40 41.99 -3.25
N LYS A 428 -25.76 42.86 -4.20
CA LYS A 428 -26.66 42.50 -5.29
C LYS A 428 -25.94 41.51 -6.20
N PHE A 429 -26.59 40.40 -6.51
CA PHE A 429 -26.12 39.47 -7.53
C PHE A 429 -26.28 40.13 -8.90
N GLU A 430 -25.18 40.61 -9.47
CA GLU A 430 -25.14 41.13 -10.83
C GLU A 430 -24.43 40.10 -11.72
N PHE A 431 -25.21 39.24 -12.38
CA PHE A 431 -24.69 38.31 -13.37
C PHE A 431 -24.58 39.00 -14.73
N ASN A 432 -23.38 39.42 -15.10
CA ASN A 432 -23.12 40.10 -16.38
C ASN A 432 -22.61 39.15 -17.47
N GLY A 433 -22.97 37.87 -17.44
CA GLY A 433 -22.45 36.86 -18.38
C GLY A 433 -21.17 36.17 -17.88
N ASP A 434 -20.42 36.85 -17.02
CA ASP A 434 -19.32 36.28 -16.26
C ASP A 434 -19.69 36.31 -14.77
N LEU A 435 -19.89 35.15 -14.13
CA LEU A 435 -19.58 35.05 -12.71
C LEU A 435 -18.06 34.92 -12.66
N PRO A 436 -17.29 36.00 -12.40
CA PRO A 436 -15.90 35.79 -12.10
C PRO A 436 -15.90 34.95 -10.83
N VAL A 437 -15.25 33.80 -10.93
CA VAL A 437 -14.95 32.88 -9.82
C VAL A 437 -14.43 33.68 -8.61
N GLU A 438 -13.84 34.85 -8.85
CA GLU A 438 -13.46 35.91 -7.93
C GLU A 438 -14.55 36.34 -6.91
N ASN A 439 -15.83 36.31 -7.25
CA ASN A 439 -16.93 36.86 -6.44
C ASN A 439 -17.55 35.90 -5.40
N ILE A 440 -17.06 34.67 -5.27
CA ILE A 440 -17.48 33.81 -4.15
C ILE A 440 -17.06 34.45 -2.83
N ASP A 441 -17.99 34.53 -1.87
CA ASP A 441 -17.73 34.98 -0.51
C ASP A 441 -16.50 34.26 0.07
N PRO A 442 -15.45 34.99 0.47
CA PRO A 442 -14.29 34.42 1.16
C PRO A 442 -14.64 33.41 2.26
N ASN A 443 -15.73 33.65 3.00
CA ASN A 443 -16.20 32.79 4.08
C ASN A 443 -16.77 31.45 3.60
N ARG A 444 -16.90 31.23 2.30
CA ARG A 444 -17.48 30.02 1.68
C ARG A 444 -16.48 29.21 0.86
N ILE A 445 -15.22 29.63 0.77
CA ILE A 445 -14.19 28.95 -0.02
C ILE A 445 -13.56 27.84 0.83
N PHE A 446 -14.29 26.74 1.00
CA PHE A 446 -13.81 25.56 1.71
C PHE A 446 -13.22 24.54 0.74
N TYR A 447 -12.06 24.01 1.09
CA TYR A 447 -11.45 22.86 0.44
C TYR A 447 -11.63 21.62 1.30
N ARG A 448 -12.15 20.56 0.68
CA ARG A 448 -12.25 19.23 1.28
C ARG A 448 -11.15 18.35 0.70
N TYR A 449 -10.40 17.70 1.58
CA TYR A 449 -9.39 16.71 1.19
C TYR A 449 -9.34 15.54 2.18
N TYR A 450 -8.66 14.48 1.76
CA TYR A 450 -8.55 13.24 2.51
C TYR A 450 -7.07 12.90 2.66
N TRP A 451 -6.68 12.39 3.82
CA TRP A 451 -5.34 11.86 4.05
C TRP A 451 -5.40 10.64 4.96
N LYS A 452 -4.36 9.80 4.90
CA LYS A 452 -4.31 8.57 5.68
C LYS A 452 -3.39 8.75 6.87
N ASP A 453 -3.87 8.42 8.07
CA ASP A 453 -3.06 8.46 9.29
C ASP A 453 -2.14 7.23 9.39
N TRP A 454 -1.02 7.30 8.66
CA TRP A 454 0.00 6.27 8.68
C TRP A 454 0.63 6.09 10.05
N GLY A 455 0.78 7.17 10.83
CA GLY A 455 1.30 7.11 12.19
C GLY A 455 0.38 6.28 13.10
N ALA A 456 -0.91 6.60 13.13
CA ALA A 456 -1.90 5.82 13.88
C ALA A 456 -2.03 4.38 13.35
N MET A 457 -1.90 4.16 12.03
CA MET A 457 -1.91 2.83 11.44
C MET A 457 -0.71 1.99 11.90
N SER A 458 0.46 2.61 11.99
CA SER A 458 1.72 1.99 12.41
C SER A 458 1.77 1.68 13.89
N ASN A 459 1.14 2.52 14.73
CA ASN A 459 1.16 2.37 16.18
C ASN A 459 0.61 1.00 16.57
N GLU A 460 1.49 0.14 17.07
CA GLU A 460 1.09 -1.06 17.80
C GLU A 460 0.25 -0.59 18.98
N VAL A 461 -1.00 -1.07 19.10
CA VAL A 461 -1.81 -0.79 20.29
C VAL A 461 -0.99 -1.31 21.46
N GLY A 462 -0.46 -0.37 22.25
CA GLY A 462 0.74 -0.61 23.04
C GLY A 462 0.55 -1.77 23.99
N MET A 463 1.41 -2.78 23.87
CA MET A 463 1.47 -3.92 24.76
C MET A 463 2.58 -3.65 25.80
N LYS A 464 2.22 -3.42 27.06
CA LYS A 464 3.16 -3.32 28.19
C LYS A 464 3.32 -4.69 28.83
N LYS A 465 4.56 -5.13 29.04
CA LYS A 465 4.85 -6.36 29.79
C LYS A 465 4.31 -6.23 31.22
N ASN A 466 3.38 -7.09 31.64
CA ASN A 466 2.96 -7.18 33.03
C ASN A 466 4.12 -7.75 33.84
N GLY A 467 4.60 -6.95 34.81
CA GLY A 467 5.77 -7.25 35.64
C GLY A 467 5.63 -8.52 36.49
N ASP A 468 4.40 -8.95 36.76
CA ASP A 468 4.11 -10.06 37.69
C ASP A 468 3.70 -11.35 36.98
N GLN A 469 3.25 -11.29 35.73
CA GLN A 469 2.63 -12.46 35.05
C GLN A 469 3.26 -12.87 33.72
N ASN A 470 4.37 -12.24 33.30
CA ASN A 470 5.14 -12.65 32.11
C ASN A 470 4.31 -12.74 30.80
N TYR A 471 3.18 -12.05 30.72
CA TYR A 471 2.48 -11.75 29.47
C TYR A 471 2.38 -10.24 29.27
N PHE A 472 2.07 -9.82 28.04
CA PHE A 472 1.86 -8.42 27.70
C PHE A 472 0.39 -8.03 27.88
N GLU A 473 0.16 -6.92 28.57
CA GLU A 473 -1.14 -6.27 28.74
C GLU A 473 -1.24 -5.07 27.81
N PHE A 474 -2.41 -4.82 27.24
CA PHE A 474 -2.64 -3.61 26.46
C PHE A 474 -2.66 -2.37 27.37
N LEU A 475 -2.13 -1.26 26.89
CA LEU A 475 -2.00 0.01 27.62
C LEU A 475 -3.32 0.80 27.76
N ASP A 476 -4.42 0.36 27.15
CA ASP A 476 -5.68 1.08 27.12
C ASP A 476 -6.87 0.19 27.51
N ASP A 477 -7.61 0.62 28.52
CA ASP A 477 -8.78 -0.09 29.08
C ASP A 477 -10.01 -0.04 28.14
N ASN A 478 -9.97 0.76 27.07
CA ASN A 478 -11.02 0.84 26.04
C ASN A 478 -10.85 -0.21 24.92
N TRP A 479 -10.68 -1.46 25.35
CA TRP A 479 -10.35 -2.64 24.55
C TRP A 479 -11.34 -2.97 23.39
N GLU A 480 -12.59 -2.52 23.45
CA GLU A 480 -13.58 -2.83 22.40
C GLU A 480 -13.40 -2.01 21.12
N ASN A 481 -12.79 -0.81 21.20
CA ASN A 481 -12.77 0.16 20.09
C ASN A 481 -11.44 0.26 19.33
N ARG A 482 -10.34 -0.29 19.88
CA ARG A 482 -9.00 -0.21 19.27
C ARG A 482 -8.40 -1.57 18.96
N ARG A 483 -9.18 -2.39 18.27
CA ARG A 483 -8.68 -3.59 17.63
C ARG A 483 -7.60 -3.20 16.60
N LYS A 484 -6.31 -3.32 16.95
CA LYS A 484 -5.42 -4.15 16.12
C LYS A 484 -5.87 -5.55 16.47
N ASP A 485 -6.96 -5.96 15.83
CA ASP A 485 -7.57 -7.27 16.08
C ASP A 485 -6.47 -8.29 15.86
N ARG A 486 -6.35 -9.20 16.85
CA ARG A 486 -5.53 -10.41 16.89
C ARG A 486 -4.48 -10.53 15.78
N ASP A 487 -3.25 -10.86 16.16
CA ASP A 487 -2.48 -11.80 15.34
C ASP A 487 -3.47 -12.91 14.94
N LEU A 488 -3.97 -12.91 13.70
CA LEU A 488 -5.09 -13.75 13.25
C LEU A 488 -4.68 -15.23 13.26
N GLY A 489 -3.56 -15.56 13.90
CA GLY A 489 -2.80 -16.79 13.81
C GLY A 489 -1.75 -16.75 12.70
N TYR A 490 -1.60 -15.62 11.99
CA TYR A 490 -0.93 -15.57 10.67
C TYR A 490 0.16 -14.50 10.55
N GLY A 491 0.47 -13.75 11.62
CA GLY A 491 1.64 -12.87 11.68
C GLY A 491 1.56 -11.59 10.86
N VAL A 492 0.40 -10.92 10.77
CA VAL A 492 0.27 -9.62 10.08
C VAL A 492 -0.35 -8.56 10.97
N PHE A 493 0.27 -7.37 11.01
CA PHE A 493 -0.26 -6.18 11.64
C PHE A 493 -1.20 -5.43 10.68
N SER A 494 -2.29 -6.07 10.25
CA SER A 494 -3.30 -5.41 9.42
C SER A 494 -4.51 -5.00 10.25
N ASN A 495 -5.11 -3.86 9.95
CA ASN A 495 -6.32 -3.41 10.60
C ASN A 495 -7.56 -3.92 9.85
N ASP A 496 -8.54 -4.47 10.57
CA ASP A 496 -9.78 -5.02 10.00
C ASP A 496 -10.71 -3.96 9.39
N ASP A 497 -10.53 -2.70 9.78
CA ASP A 497 -11.22 -1.56 9.17
C ASP A 497 -10.18 -0.48 8.86
N LEU A 498 -9.90 -0.29 7.57
CA LEU A 498 -8.96 0.74 7.14
C LEU A 498 -9.59 2.14 7.10
N SER A 499 -10.92 2.23 7.09
CA SER A 499 -11.61 3.53 6.95
C SER A 499 -11.39 4.47 8.14
N ARG A 500 -11.11 3.92 9.32
CA ARG A 500 -10.82 4.72 10.52
C ARG A 500 -9.53 5.55 10.43
N PHE A 501 -8.63 5.18 9.50
CA PHE A 501 -7.40 5.93 9.25
C PHE A 501 -7.56 6.93 8.11
N ASN A 502 -8.69 6.90 7.40
CA ASN A 502 -8.98 7.83 6.32
C ASN A 502 -9.58 9.09 6.94
N ILE A 503 -8.73 10.10 7.16
CA ILE A 503 -9.13 11.37 7.76
C ILE A 503 -9.66 12.29 6.68
N ARG A 504 -10.83 12.87 6.95
CA ARG A 504 -11.46 13.89 6.11
C ARG A 504 -11.26 15.26 6.75
N GLU A 505 -10.69 16.18 5.98
CA GLU A 505 -10.49 17.57 6.37
C GLU A 505 -11.38 18.50 5.55
N ILE A 506 -11.90 19.54 6.19
CA ILE A 506 -12.66 20.62 5.55
C ILE A 506 -12.14 21.94 6.13
N ILE A 507 -11.52 22.77 5.28
CA ILE A 507 -10.80 23.97 5.73
C ILE A 507 -11.18 25.15 4.84
N ASN A 508 -11.42 26.32 5.43
CA ASN A 508 -11.53 27.55 4.66
C ASN A 508 -10.13 27.96 4.18
N VAL A 509 -9.97 28.06 2.86
CA VAL A 509 -8.66 28.31 2.25
C VAL A 509 -8.44 29.75 1.83
N TYR A 510 -9.30 30.69 2.23
CA TYR A 510 -9.05 32.10 1.92
C TYR A 510 -8.04 32.72 2.90
N PRO A 511 -6.96 33.38 2.44
CA PRO A 511 -5.94 33.93 3.33
C PRO A 511 -6.51 34.95 4.32
N GLY A 512 -6.00 34.94 5.55
CA GLY A 512 -6.47 35.82 6.62
C GLY A 512 -7.76 35.41 7.31
N LEU A 513 -8.52 34.45 6.77
CA LEU A 513 -9.65 33.84 7.47
C LEU A 513 -9.17 32.67 8.34
N ARG A 514 -9.31 32.81 9.65
CA ARG A 514 -9.02 31.74 10.60
C ARG A 514 -10.35 31.12 11.09
N CYS A 515 -10.60 29.87 10.71
CA CYS A 515 -11.74 28.97 10.97
C CYS A 515 -13.15 29.58 11.15
N ARG A 516 -14.10 29.12 10.33
CA ARG A 516 -15.56 29.34 10.47
C ARG A 516 -16.29 28.16 11.13
N GLU A 517 -15.74 26.95 11.03
CA GLU A 517 -16.17 25.71 11.68
C GLU A 517 -14.89 24.93 12.06
N CYS A 518 -14.86 24.24 13.22
CA CYS A 518 -13.71 23.42 13.61
C CYS A 518 -13.53 22.25 12.63
N ASN A 519 -12.30 22.06 12.11
CA ASN A 519 -11.95 20.86 11.36
C ASN A 519 -11.65 19.68 12.30
N SER A 520 -11.44 18.48 11.75
CA SER A 520 -11.21 17.25 12.52
C SER A 520 -9.98 17.38 13.42
N ILE A 521 -8.88 17.98 12.94
CA ILE A 521 -7.69 18.31 13.75
C ILE A 521 -8.03 19.21 14.95
N CYS A 522 -8.89 20.21 14.78
CA CYS A 522 -9.33 21.10 15.84
C CYS A 522 -10.25 20.38 16.84
N ILE A 523 -11.10 19.47 16.38
CA ILE A 523 -11.95 18.63 17.25
C ILE A 523 -11.08 17.66 18.07
N ASP A 524 -10.09 17.00 17.46
CA ASP A 524 -9.18 16.09 18.16
C ASP A 524 -8.35 16.80 19.23
N GLN A 525 -7.92 18.04 18.98
CA GLN A 525 -7.12 18.83 19.93
C GLN A 525 -7.96 19.40 21.08
N HIS A 526 -9.26 19.64 20.87
CA HIS A 526 -10.11 20.33 21.84
C HIS A 526 -11.24 19.44 22.44
N GLY A 527 -11.42 18.22 21.94
CA GLY A 527 -12.52 17.30 22.25
C GLY A 527 -13.80 17.58 21.44
N ASP A 528 -14.81 16.71 21.58
CA ASP A 528 -16.16 16.91 21.00
C ASP A 528 -16.83 18.16 21.60
N ILE A 529 -16.57 19.32 21.02
CA ILE A 529 -17.24 20.57 21.39
C ILE A 529 -18.36 20.81 20.39
N TYR A 530 -19.60 20.66 20.83
CA TYR A 530 -20.78 20.93 20.02
C TYR A 530 -21.27 22.37 20.19
N GLY A 531 -21.61 23.03 19.08
CA GLY A 531 -22.40 24.27 19.06
C GLY A 531 -21.72 25.49 19.69
N ASP A 532 -22.51 26.29 20.40
CA ASP A 532 -22.17 27.62 20.92
C ASP A 532 -20.96 27.64 21.89
N GLU A 533 -20.50 26.47 22.36
CA GLU A 533 -19.28 26.31 23.16
C GLU A 533 -17.97 26.47 22.36
N LEU A 534 -18.01 26.45 21.02
CA LEU A 534 -16.85 26.77 20.16
C LEU A 534 -16.41 28.23 20.32
N ILE A 535 -17.36 29.12 20.60
CA ILE A 535 -17.14 30.57 20.64
C ILE A 535 -16.34 30.89 21.91
N GLY A 536 -15.03 31.10 21.75
CA GLY A 536 -14.12 31.50 22.82
C GLY A 536 -13.20 30.41 23.39
N LYS A 537 -13.26 29.16 22.90
CA LYS A 537 -12.29 28.10 23.27
C LYS A 537 -11.18 27.88 22.23
N CYS A 538 -11.44 28.21 20.97
CA CYS A 538 -10.41 28.22 19.94
C CYS A 538 -10.00 29.66 19.66
N ASP A 539 -8.86 30.09 20.22
CA ASP A 539 -8.25 31.40 19.98
C ASP A 539 -7.94 31.67 18.48
N LYS A 540 -8.09 30.64 17.65
CA LYS A 540 -7.91 30.67 16.20
C LYS A 540 -9.22 30.80 15.41
N CYS A 541 -10.40 30.60 16.00
CA CYS A 541 -11.68 30.82 15.31
C CYS A 541 -12.12 32.27 15.54
N VAL A 542 -12.12 33.10 14.50
CA VAL A 542 -12.64 34.47 14.63
C VAL A 542 -14.14 34.40 14.97
N ASN A 543 -14.59 35.30 15.84
CA ASN A 543 -15.99 35.41 16.26
C ASN A 543 -16.96 35.23 15.07
N PHE A 544 -17.93 34.33 15.25
CA PHE A 544 -19.04 34.14 14.33
C PHE A 544 -19.66 35.50 13.95
N GLY A 545 -19.50 35.90 12.68
CA GLY A 545 -20.35 36.93 12.10
C GLY A 545 -19.72 38.28 11.75
N GLU A 546 -18.40 38.49 11.87
CA GLU A 546 -17.77 39.66 11.24
C GLU A 546 -17.51 39.38 9.75
N PRO A 547 -18.27 39.98 8.81
CA PRO A 547 -18.01 39.79 7.39
C PRO A 547 -16.63 40.34 7.04
N VAL A 548 -15.90 39.62 6.18
CA VAL A 548 -14.71 40.17 5.53
C VAL A 548 -15.14 41.43 4.77
N THR A 549 -14.74 42.60 5.26
CA THR A 549 -15.04 43.87 4.60
C THR A 549 -14.34 43.91 3.23
N LYS A 550 -14.84 44.71 2.28
CA LYS A 550 -14.20 44.87 0.95
C LYS A 550 -12.73 45.32 1.02
N GLU A 551 -12.31 45.93 2.13
CA GLU A 551 -10.94 46.36 2.42
C GLU A 551 -10.04 45.18 2.88
N GLY A 552 -10.62 44.01 3.18
CA GLY A 552 -9.93 42.76 3.55
C GLY A 552 -9.79 41.74 2.41
N ILE A 553 -10.09 42.11 1.16
CA ILE A 553 -9.88 41.24 -0.01
C ILE A 553 -8.38 41.19 -0.32
N TYR A 554 -7.80 39.99 -0.27
CA TYR A 554 -6.38 39.79 -0.56
C TYR A 554 -6.07 40.02 -2.04
N ASP A 555 -5.03 40.81 -2.32
CA ASP A 555 -4.59 41.12 -3.68
C ASP A 555 -3.56 40.10 -4.20
N PHE A 556 -4.05 39.11 -4.95
CA PHE A 556 -3.20 38.11 -5.61
C PHE A 556 -2.58 38.60 -6.92
N LYS A 557 -3.09 39.70 -7.51
CA LYS A 557 -2.83 40.06 -8.90
C LYS A 557 -1.72 41.09 -9.05
N SER A 558 -1.58 42.01 -8.08
CA SER A 558 -0.58 43.08 -8.20
C SER A 558 0.86 42.59 -8.02
N ASN A 559 1.07 41.45 -7.37
CA ASN A 559 2.40 40.84 -7.20
C ASN A 559 2.32 39.31 -7.26
N PRO A 560 2.10 38.71 -8.45
CA PRO A 560 1.87 37.27 -8.59
C PRO A 560 3.07 36.41 -8.15
N ASP A 561 4.29 36.91 -8.31
CA ASP A 561 5.52 36.19 -7.92
C ASP A 561 5.89 36.40 -6.44
N GLY A 562 5.20 37.32 -5.75
CA GLY A 562 5.38 37.55 -4.33
C GLY A 562 4.80 36.42 -3.47
N LEU A 563 5.36 36.25 -2.26
CA LEU A 563 4.83 35.28 -1.29
C LEU A 563 3.43 35.69 -0.82
N VAL A 564 2.54 34.71 -0.74
CA VAL A 564 1.21 34.92 -0.16
C VAL A 564 1.31 35.21 1.34
N GLN A 565 0.66 36.28 1.78
CA GLN A 565 0.67 36.69 3.19
C GLN A 565 -0.58 36.16 3.92
N ASN A 566 -0.50 36.08 5.25
CA ASN A 566 -1.60 35.68 6.13
C ASN A 566 -2.15 34.26 5.89
N LEU A 567 -1.35 33.35 5.32
CA LEU A 567 -1.68 31.93 5.34
C LEU A 567 -1.50 31.34 6.73
N THR A 568 -2.47 30.56 7.16
CA THR A 568 -2.28 29.62 8.26
C THR A 568 -1.56 28.37 7.77
N TYR A 569 -0.94 27.63 8.69
CA TYR A 569 -0.31 26.35 8.39
C TYR A 569 -1.28 25.37 7.72
N ASP A 570 -2.50 25.24 8.25
CA ASP A 570 -3.52 24.33 7.71
C ASP A 570 -3.96 24.68 6.28
N GLN A 571 -4.02 25.97 5.96
CA GLN A 571 -4.28 26.46 4.60
C GLN A 571 -3.13 26.17 3.64
N ALA A 572 -1.89 26.18 4.13
CA ALA A 572 -0.74 25.77 3.34
C ALA A 572 -0.73 24.26 3.09
N ILE A 573 -1.06 23.44 4.09
CA ILE A 573 -1.21 21.98 3.92
C ILE A 573 -2.30 21.64 2.89
N ALA A 574 -3.45 22.31 2.96
CA ALA A 574 -4.50 22.20 1.95
C ALA A 574 -4.00 22.51 0.53
N PHE A 575 -3.21 23.58 0.37
CA PHE A 575 -2.59 23.93 -0.91
C PHE A 575 -1.60 22.86 -1.39
N TYR A 576 -0.71 22.37 -0.52
CA TYR A 576 0.25 21.34 -0.89
C TYR A 576 -0.45 20.06 -1.34
N HIS A 577 -1.44 19.60 -0.58
CA HIS A 577 -2.26 18.45 -0.95
C HIS A 577 -2.87 18.61 -2.35
N TRP A 578 -3.47 19.77 -2.64
CA TRP A 578 -4.01 20.06 -3.97
C TRP A 578 -2.92 20.08 -5.07
N SER A 579 -1.77 20.67 -4.78
CA SER A 579 -0.68 20.81 -5.75
C SER A 579 -0.14 19.46 -6.22
N TYR A 580 -0.10 18.46 -5.33
CA TYR A 580 0.30 17.08 -5.64
C TYR A 580 -0.76 16.35 -6.44
N VAL A 581 -2.04 16.47 -6.06
CA VAL A 581 -3.15 15.84 -6.80
C VAL A 581 -3.23 16.33 -8.24
N LYS A 582 -2.87 17.60 -8.50
CA LYS A 582 -2.92 18.20 -9.84
C LYS A 582 -1.61 18.09 -10.63
N GLY A 583 -0.57 17.48 -10.07
CA GLY A 583 0.72 17.34 -10.74
C GLY A 583 1.35 18.69 -11.14
N PHE A 584 1.04 19.77 -10.41
CA PHE A 584 1.68 21.09 -10.64
C PHE A 584 3.16 21.08 -10.24
N ARG A 585 3.54 20.13 -9.40
CA ARG A 585 4.93 19.78 -9.11
C ARG A 585 5.15 18.44 -9.80
N THR A 586 5.99 18.45 -10.84
CA THR A 586 6.51 17.22 -11.43
C THR A 586 7.63 16.72 -10.53
N PRO A 587 7.55 15.49 -10.02
CA PRO A 587 8.63 14.87 -9.26
C PRO A 587 9.95 15.04 -10.01
N ASP A 588 10.87 15.83 -9.47
CA ASP A 588 12.28 15.68 -9.82
C ASP A 588 12.73 14.26 -9.43
N GLU A 589 13.85 13.81 -9.98
CA GLU A 589 14.39 12.44 -9.82
C GLU A 589 14.56 11.99 -8.34
N SER A 590 14.45 12.90 -7.37
CA SER A 590 14.30 12.59 -5.95
C SER A 590 12.91 12.99 -5.44
N PRO A 591 11.98 12.04 -5.25
CA PRO A 591 10.59 12.35 -4.90
C PRO A 591 10.38 12.93 -3.49
N ILE A 592 11.35 12.85 -2.59
CA ILE A 592 11.14 13.14 -1.15
C ILE A 592 10.85 14.62 -0.81
N PRO A 593 11.55 15.63 -1.38
CA PRO A 593 11.34 17.04 -1.01
C PRO A 593 9.92 17.52 -1.35
N GLU A 594 9.30 16.86 -2.33
CA GLU A 594 7.94 17.12 -2.77
C GLU A 594 6.88 16.46 -1.90
N PHE A 595 7.19 15.65 -0.90
CA PHE A 595 6.13 15.10 -0.04
C PHE A 595 6.35 15.39 1.43
N TYR A 596 7.52 15.92 1.79
CA TYR A 596 7.77 16.48 3.10
C TYR A 596 6.99 17.79 3.27
N CYS A 597 6.03 17.81 4.19
CA CYS A 597 5.41 19.05 4.66
C CYS A 597 6.22 19.64 5.82
N PRO A 598 6.39 20.97 5.87
CA PRO A 598 7.08 21.61 6.98
C PRO A 598 6.34 21.33 8.28
N SER A 599 7.03 21.26 9.41
CA SER A 599 6.39 21.50 10.70
C SER A 599 5.84 22.94 10.78
N VAL A 600 4.96 23.23 11.74
CA VAL A 600 4.43 24.59 11.94
C VAL A 600 5.57 25.61 12.10
N ASP A 601 6.58 25.29 12.91
CA ASP A 601 7.75 26.14 13.16
C ASP A 601 8.58 26.36 11.89
N GLU A 602 8.72 25.34 11.04
CA GLU A 602 9.42 25.47 9.76
C GLU A 602 8.61 26.32 8.77
N PHE A 603 7.30 26.10 8.68
CA PHE A 603 6.44 26.90 7.82
C PHE A 603 6.53 28.40 8.16
N GLU A 604 6.46 28.74 9.45
CA GLU A 604 6.57 30.13 9.90
C GLU A 604 7.90 30.79 9.52
N LYS A 605 9.00 30.03 9.53
CA LYS A 605 10.32 30.51 9.09
C LYS A 605 10.37 30.71 7.58
N VAL A 606 9.83 29.77 6.80
CA VAL A 606 9.78 29.92 5.33
C VAL A 606 8.95 31.13 4.91
N GLN A 607 7.82 31.39 5.58
CA GLN A 607 6.98 32.55 5.29
C GLN A 607 7.67 33.88 5.63
N LYS A 608 8.65 33.87 6.55
CA LYS A 608 9.53 35.03 6.84
C LYS A 608 10.69 35.17 5.84
N GLY A 609 10.82 34.25 4.89
CA GLY A 609 11.93 34.19 3.94
C GLY A 609 13.24 33.67 4.56
N GLU A 610 13.18 33.08 5.76
CA GLU A 610 14.34 32.46 6.39
C GLU A 610 14.67 31.14 5.68
N LYS A 611 15.96 30.81 5.56
CA LYS A 611 16.39 29.52 4.99
C LYS A 611 16.31 28.42 6.02
N ILE A 612 15.67 27.32 5.65
CA ILE A 612 15.59 26.12 6.47
C ILE A 612 16.38 25.00 5.79
N PRO A 613 17.67 24.84 6.14
CA PRO A 613 18.39 23.65 5.75
C PRO A 613 17.85 22.48 6.58
N VAL A 614 17.15 21.56 5.93
CA VAL A 614 16.93 20.24 6.51
C VAL A 614 18.27 19.53 6.47
N LYS A 615 18.93 19.46 7.63
CA LYS A 615 20.26 18.85 7.74
C LYS A 615 20.12 17.34 7.61
N ASN A 616 20.98 16.75 6.77
CA ASN A 616 21.13 15.31 6.54
C ASN A 616 20.28 14.43 7.46
N ILE A 617 19.06 14.11 7.04
CA ILE A 617 18.21 13.23 7.81
C ILE A 617 18.74 11.81 7.59
N LYS A 618 18.98 11.10 8.68
CA LYS A 618 19.38 9.70 8.69
C LYS A 618 18.18 8.91 9.22
N VAL A 619 17.48 8.17 8.34
CA VAL A 619 16.39 7.30 8.76
C VAL A 619 16.88 5.86 8.78
N GLU A 620 16.79 5.21 9.93
CA GLU A 620 17.12 3.79 10.10
C GLU A 620 16.09 2.92 9.38
N TYR A 621 16.58 1.85 8.72
CA TYR A 621 15.68 0.85 8.15
C TYR A 621 14.90 0.13 9.26
N PRO A 622 13.60 -0.13 9.07
CA PRO A 622 12.85 -1.02 9.91
C PRO A 622 13.53 -2.38 9.98
N THR A 623 13.72 -2.88 11.19
CA THR A 623 14.29 -4.21 11.45
C THR A 623 13.22 -5.14 12.01
N PRO A 624 13.39 -6.46 11.90
CA PRO A 624 14.48 -7.18 11.22
C PRO A 624 14.29 -7.40 9.71
N LEU A 625 15.42 -7.59 9.03
CA LEU A 625 15.62 -7.93 7.61
C LEU A 625 15.98 -9.40 7.49
N PHE A 626 16.09 -9.92 6.26
CA PHE A 626 16.49 -11.32 6.09
C PHE A 626 17.23 -11.62 4.78
N ARG A 627 18.14 -12.59 4.90
CA ARG A 627 18.73 -13.35 3.80
C ARG A 627 18.32 -14.81 3.94
N TYR A 628 18.85 -15.66 3.08
CA TYR A 628 18.57 -17.09 3.15
C TYR A 628 19.73 -17.94 2.63
N VAL A 629 19.65 -19.22 2.97
CA VAL A 629 20.59 -20.27 2.61
C VAL A 629 19.86 -21.34 1.82
N VAL A 630 20.47 -21.75 0.71
CA VAL A 630 20.02 -22.86 -0.12
C VAL A 630 20.89 -24.07 0.20
N HIS A 631 20.24 -25.12 0.70
CA HIS A 631 20.84 -26.40 1.03
C HIS A 631 20.54 -27.40 -0.08
N VAL A 632 21.55 -28.03 -0.66
CA VAL A 632 21.40 -28.92 -1.81
C VAL A 632 21.77 -30.34 -1.42
N TYR A 633 20.83 -31.27 -1.59
CA TYR A 633 20.96 -32.69 -1.24
C TYR A 633 20.87 -33.58 -2.49
N PRO A 634 21.50 -34.76 -2.51
CA PRO A 634 21.24 -35.74 -3.56
C PRO A 634 19.78 -36.23 -3.51
N LYS A 635 19.11 -36.36 -4.66
CA LYS A 635 17.83 -37.09 -4.74
C LYS A 635 18.07 -38.56 -4.40
N LYS A 636 17.22 -39.11 -3.52
CA LYS A 636 17.25 -40.53 -3.14
C LYS A 636 16.71 -41.43 -4.24
#